data_AF-A0A7K5NY33-F1
#
_entry.id   AF-A0A7K5NY33-F1
#
_cell.length_a   1.000
_cell.length_b   1.000
_cell.length_c   1.000
_cell.angle_alpha   90.00
_cell.angle_beta   90.00
_cell.angle_gamma   90.00
#
_symmetry.space_group_name_H-M   'P 1'
#
loop_
_entity.id
_entity.type
_entity.pdbx_description
1 polymer ?
#
loop_
_entity_poly.entity_id
_entity_poly.type
_entity_poly.pdbx_seq_one_letter_code
_entity_poly.pdbx_strand_id
1 'polypeptide(L)'
;SDLKCVQDAKGGSFYRDHCPVLGEQNGNRNPGGLQIGDLVNIDLDLEIVQSLQHGHGGWTDGMFETLTTTGTVCGIDEDHDIVVQYPSGNRWTFNPAVLTKANVVRSGDAAQGAEGGTSQFQVGDLVQVCYDLERIKLLQRGHGEWAEAMLPTLGKVGRVQQIYSDSDLKVEVCGTSWTYNPAAVSKVASAGSAISNASGERLSQLLKKLFETQESGDLNEELVKAAANGDVAKVEDLLKRPDVDVNGQCAGHTAMQAASQNGHVDILKLLLKQNVDVEAEDKDGDRAVHHAAFGDEGAVIEVLHRGSADLNARNKRRQTPLHIAVNKGHLQVVKTLLDFGCHPSLQDSEGDTPLHDAISKKRDDILAVLLEAGADVTITNNNGFNALHHAALRGNPSAMRVLLSKLPRPWIVDEKKDDGYTALHLAALNNHVEVAELLVHQGNANLDIQNVNQQTALHLAVERQHTQIVRLLVRAGAKLDIQDKDGDTPLHEALRHHTLSQLRQLQDMQDVGKVDTAWEPSKNTLIMGLGTQGAEKKSAASIACFLAANGADLSIRNKKGQSPLDLCPDPSLCKALAKCHKEKVSGQVGSRSPSMINNDSETLEECMVCSDMKRDTLFGPCGHIATCSLCSPRVKKCLICKEQVQSRTKIEECVVCSDKKAAVLFQPCGHMCACENCASLMKKCVQCRAVVERRVPFIMCCGGKGTEDTTDDI
;
A
#
# COMPACT_ATOMS: atom_id res chain seq x y z
N SER A 1 13.81 -28.57 58.45
CA SER A 1 14.85 -29.59 58.20
C SER A 1 14.69 -30.65 59.28
N ASP A 2 13.83 -31.67 59.08
CA ASP A 2 13.34 -32.47 60.22
C ASP A 2 13.28 -33.98 59.99
N LEU A 3 14.15 -34.55 59.16
CA LEU A 3 14.40 -35.99 59.19
C LEU A 3 15.90 -36.30 59.15
N LYS A 4 16.38 -37.04 60.15
CA LYS A 4 17.74 -37.54 60.29
C LYS A 4 17.71 -39.07 60.33
N CYS A 5 18.46 -39.71 59.43
CA CYS A 5 18.64 -41.16 59.43
C CYS A 5 19.43 -41.59 60.69
N VAL A 6 18.96 -42.63 61.36
CA VAL A 6 19.52 -43.13 62.64
C VAL A 6 20.17 -44.51 62.52
N GLN A 7 19.95 -45.26 61.44
CA GLN A 7 20.68 -46.51 61.16
C GLN A 7 20.43 -47.00 59.73
N ASP A 8 21.46 -47.54 59.09
CA ASP A 8 21.34 -48.15 57.77
C ASP A 8 20.82 -49.59 57.88
N ALA A 9 19.74 -49.90 57.16
CA ALA A 9 19.25 -51.26 56.99
C ALA A 9 19.21 -51.62 55.49
N LYS A 10 19.71 -52.79 55.11
CA LYS A 10 19.58 -53.28 53.72
C LYS A 10 18.16 -53.79 53.50
N GLY A 11 17.34 -52.99 52.82
CA GLY A 11 16.08 -53.42 52.22
C GLY A 11 16.33 -54.33 51.00
N GLY A 12 15.31 -55.13 50.64
CA GLY A 12 15.36 -56.00 49.45
C GLY A 12 15.48 -55.21 48.14
N SER A 13 15.90 -55.88 47.07
CA SER A 13 16.10 -55.25 45.76
C SER A 13 14.76 -54.97 45.04
N PHE A 14 14.62 -53.77 44.47
CA PHE A 14 13.48 -53.37 43.63
C PHE A 14 13.99 -52.84 42.27
N TYR A 15 13.19 -52.99 41.22
CA TYR A 15 13.45 -52.39 39.91
C TYR A 15 13.04 -50.90 39.92
N ARG A 16 13.89 -50.03 39.37
CA ARG A 16 13.80 -48.56 39.47
C ARG A 16 12.47 -47.98 38.96
N ASP A 17 11.80 -48.71 38.07
CA ASP A 17 10.62 -48.23 37.34
C ASP A 17 9.29 -48.79 37.89
N HIS A 18 9.32 -49.54 39.01
CA HIS A 18 8.15 -50.23 39.57
C HIS A 18 7.89 -49.93 41.05
N CYS A 19 8.14 -48.70 41.50
CA CYS A 19 7.61 -48.25 42.79
C CYS A 19 6.08 -48.05 42.69
N PRO A 20 5.26 -48.65 43.57
CA PRO A 20 3.83 -48.34 43.64
C PRO A 20 3.64 -46.90 44.15
N VAL A 21 2.86 -46.12 43.41
CA VAL A 21 2.37 -44.78 43.81
C VAL A 21 1.46 -44.96 45.02
N LEU A 22 1.98 -44.78 46.23
CA LEU A 22 1.19 -44.74 47.45
C LEU A 22 0.65 -43.31 47.64
N GLY A 23 -0.60 -43.10 47.23
CA GLY A 23 -1.34 -41.87 47.53
C GLY A 23 -2.42 -41.45 46.54
N GLU A 24 -2.50 -42.03 45.34
CA GLU A 24 -3.53 -41.61 44.36
C GLU A 24 -4.87 -42.31 44.62
N GLN A 25 -5.87 -41.52 45.01
CA GLN A 25 -7.27 -41.87 44.79
C GLN A 25 -7.54 -41.81 43.28
N ASN A 26 -7.75 -42.98 42.67
CA ASN A 26 -8.39 -43.08 41.37
C ASN A 26 -9.80 -42.46 41.44
N GLY A 27 -9.97 -41.30 40.81
CA GLY A 27 -11.26 -40.65 40.65
C GLY A 27 -11.17 -39.45 39.70
N ASN A 28 -11.74 -39.59 38.51
CA ASN A 28 -12.03 -38.55 37.51
C ASN A 28 -10.84 -37.81 36.88
N ARG A 29 -10.22 -38.41 35.85
CA ARG A 29 -9.29 -37.71 34.96
C ARG A 29 -10.01 -37.12 33.75
N ASN A 30 -10.54 -35.91 33.93
CA ASN A 30 -10.58 -34.86 32.90
C ASN A 30 -10.19 -33.56 33.63
N PRO A 31 -8.88 -33.31 33.86
CA PRO A 31 -8.41 -32.24 34.74
C PRO A 31 -8.86 -30.84 34.29
N GLY A 32 -9.13 -30.67 32.98
CA GLY A 32 -9.57 -29.42 32.37
C GLY A 32 -11.08 -29.29 32.13
N GLY A 33 -11.88 -30.33 32.42
CA GLY A 33 -13.32 -30.32 32.16
C GLY A 33 -13.70 -30.07 30.69
N LEU A 34 -12.82 -30.44 29.76
CA LEU A 34 -12.97 -30.19 28.32
C LEU A 34 -14.12 -31.01 27.74
N GLN A 35 -14.96 -30.37 26.93
CA GLN A 35 -16.11 -30.98 26.26
C GLN A 35 -16.02 -30.80 24.74
N ILE A 36 -16.73 -31.63 23.99
CA ILE A 36 -16.85 -31.48 22.54
C ILE A 36 -17.41 -30.08 22.22
N GLY A 37 -16.70 -29.35 21.36
CA GLY A 37 -17.00 -27.97 20.99
C GLY A 37 -16.18 -26.92 21.73
N ASP A 38 -15.40 -27.30 22.75
CA ASP A 38 -14.48 -26.37 23.41
C ASP A 38 -13.33 -25.97 22.47
N LEU A 39 -12.91 -24.70 22.55
CA LEU A 39 -11.70 -24.22 21.91
C LEU A 39 -10.51 -24.46 22.84
N VAL A 40 -9.39 -24.91 22.29
CA VAL A 40 -8.20 -25.30 23.07
C VAL A 40 -6.92 -24.81 22.40
N ASN A 41 -5.95 -24.42 23.24
CA ASN A 41 -4.60 -24.04 22.85
C ASN A 41 -3.57 -24.96 23.55
N ILE A 42 -2.35 -24.97 23.03
CA ILE A 42 -1.19 -25.61 23.67
C ILE A 42 -0.29 -24.52 24.24
N ASP A 43 -0.30 -24.37 25.57
CA ASP A 43 0.44 -23.34 26.29
C ASP A 43 1.65 -23.92 27.05
N LEU A 44 2.27 -24.96 26.48
CA LEU A 44 3.43 -25.67 27.03
C LEU A 44 4.57 -25.70 26.02
N ASP A 45 5.81 -25.72 26.51
CA ASP A 45 6.99 -25.86 25.68
C ASP A 45 6.97 -27.19 24.90
N LEU A 46 7.49 -27.17 23.66
CA LEU A 46 7.49 -28.33 22.76
C LEU A 46 8.06 -29.60 23.40
N GLU A 47 9.16 -29.49 24.16
CA GLU A 47 9.77 -30.64 24.84
C GLU A 47 8.83 -31.26 25.89
N ILE A 48 8.05 -30.42 26.59
CA ILE A 48 7.05 -30.86 27.57
C ILE A 48 5.88 -31.52 26.85
N VAL A 49 5.38 -30.91 25.77
CA VAL A 49 4.29 -31.45 24.96
C VAL A 49 4.66 -32.83 24.41
N GLN A 50 5.85 -32.97 23.83
CA GLN A 50 6.37 -34.24 23.31
C GLN A 50 6.47 -35.31 24.40
N SER A 51 6.87 -34.95 25.62
CA SER A 51 6.97 -35.90 26.74
C SER A 51 5.59 -36.38 27.20
N LEU A 52 4.61 -35.48 27.27
CA LEU A 52 3.25 -35.78 27.73
C LEU A 52 2.44 -36.56 26.68
N GLN A 53 2.82 -36.46 25.40
CA GLN A 53 2.15 -37.17 24.30
C GLN A 53 2.58 -38.64 24.19
N HIS A 54 3.57 -39.08 24.97
CA HIS A 54 4.04 -40.46 24.98
C HIS A 54 2.97 -41.39 25.54
N GLY A 55 2.48 -42.34 24.73
CA GLY A 55 1.38 -43.24 25.08
C GLY A 55 -0.02 -42.72 24.71
N HIS A 56 -0.14 -41.51 24.18
CA HIS A 56 -1.39 -40.82 23.87
C HIS A 56 -1.44 -40.38 22.39
N GLY A 57 -1.15 -41.28 21.45
CA GLY A 57 -1.09 -40.97 20.00
C GLY A 57 0.25 -40.44 19.47
N GLY A 58 1.17 -40.02 20.36
CA GLY A 58 2.54 -39.62 20.01
C GLY A 58 2.65 -38.25 19.32
N TRP A 59 3.90 -37.78 19.14
CA TRP A 59 4.20 -36.53 18.43
C TRP A 59 4.71 -36.82 17.02
N THR A 60 4.22 -36.07 16.02
CA THR A 60 4.69 -36.15 14.62
C THR A 60 4.97 -34.75 14.07
N ASP A 61 5.81 -34.65 13.03
CA ASP A 61 6.20 -33.37 12.41
C ASP A 61 5.00 -32.60 11.80
N GLY A 62 3.86 -33.26 11.55
CA GLY A 62 2.64 -32.57 11.12
C GLY A 62 1.96 -31.75 12.22
N MET A 63 2.27 -32.03 13.50
CA MET A 63 1.61 -31.44 14.66
C MET A 63 2.17 -30.05 15.02
N PHE A 64 3.21 -29.56 14.36
CA PHE A 64 3.74 -28.20 14.64
C PHE A 64 2.69 -27.10 14.43
N GLU A 65 1.72 -27.30 13.55
CA GLU A 65 0.60 -26.36 13.35
C GLU A 65 -0.22 -26.13 14.64
N THR A 66 -0.20 -27.09 15.55
CA THR A 66 -1.02 -27.10 16.77
C THR A 66 -0.49 -26.19 17.87
N LEU A 67 0.81 -25.85 17.82
CA LEU A 67 1.45 -24.93 18.76
C LEU A 67 1.10 -23.47 18.50
N THR A 68 0.66 -23.14 17.28
CA THR A 68 0.43 -21.75 16.84
C THR A 68 -1.03 -21.46 16.51
N THR A 69 -1.92 -22.45 16.67
CA THR A 69 -3.30 -22.37 16.17
C THR A 69 -4.26 -22.85 17.24
N THR A 70 -5.39 -22.17 17.41
CA THR A 70 -6.48 -22.65 18.29
C THR A 70 -7.23 -23.79 17.60
N GLY A 71 -7.32 -24.92 18.28
CA GLY A 71 -8.07 -26.08 17.82
C GLY A 71 -9.45 -26.18 18.46
N THR A 72 -10.35 -26.93 17.84
CA THR A 72 -11.68 -27.25 18.40
C THR A 72 -11.75 -28.71 18.82
N VAL A 73 -12.13 -28.98 20.06
CA VAL A 73 -12.36 -30.34 20.54
C VAL A 73 -13.52 -30.97 19.76
N CYS A 74 -13.24 -32.01 18.98
CA CYS A 74 -14.21 -32.67 18.13
C CYS A 74 -14.54 -34.11 18.57
N GLY A 75 -13.77 -34.66 19.50
CA GLY A 75 -14.02 -36.00 20.05
C GLY A 75 -13.20 -36.24 21.32
N ILE A 76 -13.61 -37.25 22.08
CA ILE A 76 -12.87 -37.82 23.19
C ILE A 76 -12.87 -39.33 22.94
N ASP A 77 -11.70 -39.96 22.92
CA ASP A 77 -11.59 -41.38 22.62
C ASP A 77 -11.81 -42.29 23.86
N GLU A 78 -11.67 -43.61 23.67
CA GLU A 78 -11.92 -44.60 24.72
C GLU A 78 -10.92 -44.48 25.90
N ASP A 79 -9.71 -43.97 25.64
CA ASP A 79 -8.65 -43.74 26.61
C ASP A 79 -8.73 -42.34 27.25
N HIS A 80 -9.78 -41.58 26.92
CA HIS A 80 -10.07 -40.20 27.37
C HIS A 80 -9.10 -39.14 26.85
N ASP A 81 -8.39 -39.41 25.75
CA ASP A 81 -7.62 -38.40 25.04
C ASP A 81 -8.52 -37.50 24.20
N ILE A 82 -8.08 -36.25 24.05
CA ILE A 82 -8.87 -35.20 23.43
C ILE A 82 -8.50 -35.11 21.95
N VAL A 83 -9.47 -35.35 21.08
CA VAL A 83 -9.30 -35.20 19.63
C VAL A 83 -9.65 -33.77 19.24
N VAL A 84 -8.68 -33.07 18.67
CA VAL A 84 -8.78 -31.65 18.32
C VAL A 84 -8.66 -31.47 16.80
N GLN A 85 -9.65 -30.80 16.22
CA GLN A 85 -9.69 -30.41 14.81
C GLN A 85 -9.11 -29.00 14.63
N TYR A 86 -8.22 -28.84 13.66
CA TYR A 86 -7.62 -27.55 13.31
C TYR A 86 -8.16 -26.99 11.98
N PRO A 87 -8.04 -25.67 11.73
CA PRO A 87 -8.51 -25.01 10.49
C PRO A 87 -7.94 -25.58 9.19
N SER A 88 -6.77 -26.22 9.25
CA SER A 88 -6.14 -26.94 8.13
C SER A 88 -6.94 -28.16 7.67
N GLY A 89 -7.90 -28.62 8.47
CA GLY A 89 -8.64 -29.87 8.25
C GLY A 89 -8.01 -31.08 8.96
N ASN A 90 -6.82 -30.93 9.55
CA ASN A 90 -6.16 -32.00 10.31
C ASN A 90 -6.79 -32.21 11.69
N ARG A 91 -6.71 -33.45 12.17
CA ARG A 91 -7.16 -33.87 13.50
C ARG A 91 -6.03 -34.53 14.24
N TRP A 92 -5.83 -34.13 15.48
CA TRP A 92 -4.76 -34.64 16.33
C TRP A 92 -5.31 -35.01 17.70
N THR A 93 -4.80 -36.10 18.26
CA THR A 93 -5.17 -36.60 19.59
C THR A 93 -4.16 -36.10 20.61
N PHE A 94 -4.65 -35.57 21.72
CA PHE A 94 -3.83 -34.96 22.77
C PHE A 94 -4.12 -35.57 24.14
N ASN A 95 -3.06 -35.64 24.94
CA ASN A 95 -3.21 -35.85 26.37
C ASN A 95 -3.97 -34.64 26.93
N PRO A 96 -5.04 -34.81 27.74
CA PRO A 96 -5.82 -33.69 28.27
C PRO A 96 -4.98 -32.64 29.02
N ALA A 97 -3.85 -33.03 29.60
CA ALA A 97 -2.94 -32.13 30.32
C ALA A 97 -2.15 -31.17 29.41
N VAL A 98 -2.09 -31.46 28.11
CA VAL A 98 -1.42 -30.61 27.10
C VAL A 98 -2.31 -29.43 26.68
N LEU A 99 -3.62 -29.57 26.84
CA LEU A 99 -4.59 -28.62 26.31
C LEU A 99 -5.11 -27.66 27.38
N THR A 100 -5.11 -26.37 27.05
CA THR A 100 -5.73 -25.32 27.86
C THR A 100 -7.00 -24.83 27.18
N LYS A 101 -8.12 -24.77 27.91
CA LYS A 101 -9.39 -24.24 27.39
C LYS A 101 -9.25 -22.75 27.06
N ALA A 102 -9.44 -22.40 25.78
CA ALA A 102 -9.39 -21.02 25.32
C ALA A 102 -10.69 -20.29 25.67
N ASN A 103 -10.61 -19.24 26.49
CA ASN A 103 -11.74 -18.35 26.78
C ASN A 103 -11.89 -17.32 25.65
N VAL A 104 -12.81 -17.55 24.71
CA VAL A 104 -13.12 -16.59 23.65
C VAL A 104 -14.58 -16.14 23.73
N VAL A 105 -14.77 -14.84 23.92
CA VAL A 105 -16.03 -14.14 23.65
C VAL A 105 -16.26 -14.18 22.14
N ARG A 106 -17.33 -14.84 21.71
CA ARG A 106 -17.67 -15.06 20.30
C ARG A 106 -17.79 -13.71 19.56
N SER A 107 -16.94 -13.50 18.57
CA SER A 107 -17.12 -12.49 17.53
C SER A 107 -17.19 -13.26 16.21
N GLY A 108 -18.40 -13.37 15.65
CA GLY A 108 -18.63 -13.99 14.34
C GLY A 108 -18.36 -12.99 13.21
N ASP A 109 -17.97 -13.57 12.07
CA ASP A 109 -17.88 -13.01 10.72
C ASP A 109 -16.71 -12.06 10.39
N ALA A 110 -15.68 -12.62 9.73
CA ALA A 110 -15.06 -11.99 8.58
C ALA A 110 -14.30 -13.02 7.73
N ALA A 111 -14.81 -13.27 6.53
CA ALA A 111 -13.99 -13.67 5.39
C ALA A 111 -13.98 -12.50 4.39
N GLN A 112 -12.81 -12.29 3.76
CA GLN A 112 -12.53 -11.47 2.57
C GLN A 112 -12.32 -9.95 2.75
N GLY A 113 -11.18 -9.48 2.24
CA GLY A 113 -10.95 -8.07 1.85
C GLY A 113 -9.57 -7.54 2.21
N ALA A 114 -8.65 -7.52 1.24
CA ALA A 114 -7.43 -6.73 1.30
C ALA A 114 -7.73 -5.24 1.01
N GLU A 115 -6.84 -4.38 1.53
CA GLU A 115 -6.71 -2.92 1.34
C GLU A 115 -7.60 -2.01 2.20
N GLY A 116 -6.96 -1.35 3.18
CA GLY A 116 -7.56 -0.31 4.03
C GLY A 116 -7.12 -0.47 5.49
N GLY A 117 -5.90 -0.04 5.82
CA GLY A 117 -5.36 -0.13 7.17
C GLY A 117 -6.13 0.73 8.17
N THR A 118 -6.89 0.08 9.05
CA THR A 118 -7.35 0.65 10.32
C THR A 118 -6.86 -0.26 11.45
N SER A 119 -5.76 0.16 12.07
CA SER A 119 -5.17 -0.23 13.36
C SER A 119 -5.79 -1.42 14.12
N GLN A 120 -5.11 -2.58 14.06
CA GLN A 120 -5.35 -3.77 14.88
C GLN A 120 -5.19 -3.52 16.40
N PHE A 121 -4.47 -2.46 16.76
CA PHE A 121 -4.11 -2.08 18.11
C PHE A 121 -4.69 -0.71 18.48
N GLN A 122 -4.94 -0.50 19.77
CA GLN A 122 -5.36 0.76 20.36
C GLN A 122 -4.49 1.09 21.57
N VAL A 123 -4.36 2.38 21.89
CA VAL A 123 -3.68 2.80 23.12
C VAL A 123 -4.40 2.20 24.32
N GLY A 124 -3.63 1.57 25.19
CA GLY A 124 -4.09 0.84 26.36
C GLY A 124 -4.28 -0.66 26.15
N ASP A 125 -4.17 -1.18 24.92
CA ASP A 125 -4.19 -2.62 24.65
C ASP A 125 -3.03 -3.34 25.36
N LEU A 126 -3.29 -4.56 25.82
CA LEU A 126 -2.24 -5.47 26.27
C LEU A 126 -1.76 -6.28 25.09
N VAL A 127 -0.45 -6.32 24.89
CA VAL A 127 0.21 -7.00 23.78
C VAL A 127 1.35 -7.86 24.31
N GLN A 128 1.53 -9.04 23.75
CA GLN A 128 2.63 -9.94 24.08
C GLN A 128 3.75 -9.76 23.05
N VAL A 129 4.95 -9.45 23.51
CA VAL A 129 6.13 -9.34 22.66
C VAL A 129 6.49 -10.73 22.14
N CYS A 130 6.93 -10.81 20.88
CA CYS A 130 7.41 -12.05 20.28
C CYS A 130 8.44 -12.73 21.19
N TYR A 131 8.33 -14.05 21.37
CA TYR A 131 9.24 -14.82 22.21
C TYR A 131 10.49 -15.32 21.44
N ASP A 132 10.47 -15.23 20.10
CA ASP A 132 11.56 -15.67 19.22
C ASP A 132 12.52 -14.50 18.95
N LEU A 133 13.75 -14.64 19.47
CA LEU A 133 14.79 -13.62 19.41
C LEU A 133 15.26 -13.31 17.98
N GLU A 134 15.38 -14.31 17.11
CA GLU A 134 15.84 -14.12 15.73
C GLU A 134 14.73 -13.44 14.91
N ARG A 135 13.49 -13.86 15.14
CA ARG A 135 12.32 -13.29 14.47
C ARG A 135 12.11 -11.83 14.86
N ILE A 136 12.19 -11.48 16.14
CA ILE A 136 11.98 -10.09 16.57
C ILE A 136 13.09 -9.16 16.06
N LYS A 137 14.35 -9.64 16.01
CA LYS A 137 15.47 -8.90 15.40
C LYS A 137 15.21 -8.58 13.93
N LEU A 138 14.64 -9.53 13.18
CA LEU A 138 14.30 -9.31 11.78
C LEU A 138 13.14 -8.32 11.61
N LEU A 139 12.09 -8.45 12.43
CA LEU A 139 10.90 -7.59 12.39
C LEU A 139 11.18 -6.16 12.83
N GLN A 140 12.16 -5.95 13.71
CA GLN A 140 12.50 -4.61 14.22
C GLN A 140 13.34 -3.74 13.28
N ARG A 141 13.89 -4.29 12.20
CA ARG A 141 14.68 -3.52 11.23
C ARG A 141 13.83 -2.41 10.61
N GLY A 142 14.24 -1.16 10.79
CA GLY A 142 13.49 0.02 10.35
C GLY A 142 12.36 0.49 11.28
N HIS A 143 12.14 -0.21 12.40
CA HIS A 143 11.06 0.04 13.37
C HIS A 143 11.58 0.37 14.79
N GLY A 144 12.79 0.96 14.87
CA GLY A 144 13.48 1.28 16.11
C GLY A 144 14.64 0.34 16.44
N GLU A 145 14.90 -0.62 15.54
CA GLU A 145 15.92 -1.65 15.69
C GLU A 145 15.73 -2.50 16.95
N TRP A 146 16.55 -3.53 17.10
CA TRP A 146 16.57 -4.35 18.32
C TRP A 146 17.77 -3.93 19.18
N ALA A 147 17.50 -3.47 20.40
CA ALA A 147 18.54 -3.25 21.40
C ALA A 147 18.65 -4.47 22.33
N GLU A 148 19.87 -4.88 22.70
CA GLU A 148 20.08 -5.99 23.66
C GLU A 148 19.42 -5.71 25.03
N ALA A 149 19.23 -4.44 25.39
CA ALA A 149 18.47 -4.04 26.57
C ALA A 149 16.97 -4.42 26.51
N MET A 150 16.44 -4.75 25.32
CA MET A 150 15.07 -5.24 25.11
C MET A 150 14.94 -6.74 25.38
N LEU A 151 16.04 -7.49 25.53
CA LEU A 151 16.01 -8.93 25.76
C LEU A 151 15.08 -9.38 26.91
N PRO A 152 14.97 -8.65 28.05
CA PRO A 152 14.05 -9.01 29.12
C PRO A 152 12.55 -8.91 28.75
N THR A 153 12.23 -8.23 27.65
CA THR A 153 10.85 -8.04 27.17
C THR A 153 10.33 -9.23 26.36
N LEU A 154 11.21 -10.13 25.91
CA LEU A 154 10.90 -11.25 25.04
C LEU A 154 9.83 -12.16 25.64
N GLY A 155 8.73 -12.39 24.92
CA GLY A 155 7.59 -13.19 25.38
C GLY A 155 6.73 -12.55 26.48
N LYS A 156 7.08 -11.35 26.99
CA LYS A 156 6.35 -10.68 28.07
C LYS A 156 5.16 -9.91 27.54
N VAL A 157 4.17 -9.73 28.42
CA VAL A 157 3.01 -8.87 28.14
C VAL A 157 3.34 -7.44 28.56
N GLY A 158 3.14 -6.51 27.63
CA GLY A 158 3.24 -5.09 27.84
C GLY A 158 1.95 -4.36 27.48
N ARG A 159 1.93 -3.06 27.76
CA ARG A 159 0.80 -2.19 27.47
C ARG A 159 1.16 -1.18 26.39
N VAL A 160 0.33 -1.07 25.36
CA VAL A 160 0.49 -0.05 24.30
C VAL A 160 0.25 1.32 24.91
N GLN A 161 1.29 2.16 24.95
CA GLN A 161 1.26 3.54 25.43
C GLN A 161 0.93 4.51 24.30
N GLN A 162 1.43 4.26 23.10
CA GLN A 162 1.26 5.12 21.94
C GLN A 162 1.30 4.29 20.66
N ILE A 163 0.58 4.75 19.65
CA ILE A 163 0.61 4.21 18.29
C ILE A 163 1.06 5.34 17.38
N TYR A 164 2.20 5.15 16.74
CA TYR A 164 2.78 6.12 15.82
C TYR A 164 2.04 6.12 14.49
N SER A 165 2.23 7.18 13.68
CA SER A 165 1.57 7.33 12.38
C SER A 165 1.99 6.29 11.33
N ASP A 166 3.13 5.63 11.51
CA ASP A 166 3.57 4.48 10.71
C ASP A 166 3.11 3.13 11.28
N SER A 167 2.22 3.16 12.26
CA SER A 167 1.66 2.03 13.02
C SER A 167 2.58 1.42 14.06
N ASP A 168 3.83 1.88 14.21
CA ASP A 168 4.70 1.38 15.28
C ASP A 168 4.09 1.62 16.67
N LEU A 169 4.37 0.72 17.60
CA LEU A 169 3.76 0.70 18.93
C LEU A 169 4.79 1.04 19.99
N LYS A 170 4.58 2.11 20.76
CA LYS A 170 5.32 2.32 22.03
C LYS A 170 4.67 1.42 23.07
N VAL A 171 5.36 0.39 23.54
CA VAL A 171 4.86 -0.59 24.49
C VAL A 171 5.68 -0.53 25.77
N GLU A 172 5.00 -0.39 26.90
CA GLU A 172 5.61 -0.49 28.23
C GLU A 172 5.61 -1.96 28.69
N VAL A 173 6.79 -2.51 28.92
CA VAL A 173 7.02 -3.87 29.42
C VAL A 173 7.92 -3.78 30.65
N CYS A 174 7.46 -4.33 31.78
CA CYS A 174 8.22 -4.37 33.04
C CYS A 174 8.76 -2.99 33.49
N GLY A 175 8.00 -1.91 33.24
CA GLY A 175 8.39 -0.54 33.60
C GLY A 175 9.37 0.12 32.62
N THR A 176 9.74 -0.54 31.52
CA THR A 176 10.54 0.02 30.42
C THR A 176 9.67 0.21 29.19
N SER A 177 9.78 1.35 28.50
CA SER A 177 9.03 1.62 27.27
C SER A 177 9.93 1.47 26.06
N TRP A 178 9.45 0.71 25.07
CA TRP A 178 10.18 0.46 23.82
C TRP A 178 9.24 0.56 22.62
N THR A 179 9.80 0.88 21.46
CA THR A 179 9.04 0.90 20.20
C THR A 179 9.13 -0.47 19.54
N TYR A 180 7.99 -1.02 19.13
CA TYR A 180 7.86 -2.30 18.45
C TYR A 180 7.08 -2.16 17.15
N ASN A 181 7.54 -2.85 16.12
CA ASN A 181 6.78 -3.20 14.94
C ASN A 181 5.49 -3.94 15.37
N PRO A 182 4.30 -3.59 14.85
CA PRO A 182 3.06 -4.31 15.13
C PRO A 182 3.15 -5.82 14.89
N ALA A 183 3.95 -6.26 13.91
CA ALA A 183 4.15 -7.67 13.61
C ALA A 183 5.01 -8.41 14.65
N ALA A 184 5.75 -7.67 15.49
CA ALA A 184 6.57 -8.20 16.58
C ALA A 184 5.79 -8.40 17.87
N VAL A 185 4.49 -8.04 17.92
CA VAL A 185 3.65 -8.20 19.10
C VAL A 185 2.28 -8.80 18.74
N SER A 186 1.70 -9.55 19.68
CA SER A 186 0.38 -10.16 19.53
C SER A 186 -0.59 -9.55 20.52
N LYS A 187 -1.79 -9.13 20.07
CA LYS A 187 -2.80 -8.56 20.96
C LYS A 187 -3.34 -9.62 21.94
N VAL A 188 -3.23 -9.33 23.23
CA VAL A 188 -3.69 -10.18 24.34
C VAL A 188 -5.07 -9.75 24.83
N ALA A 189 -5.27 -8.44 25.01
CA ALA A 189 -6.55 -7.89 25.46
C ALA A 189 -6.74 -6.44 24.98
N SER A 190 -7.99 -6.05 24.73
CA SER A 190 -8.34 -4.66 24.37
C SER A 190 -8.39 -3.75 25.60
N ALA A 191 -8.10 -2.46 25.40
CA ALA A 191 -8.25 -1.41 26.40
C ALA A 191 -9.65 -1.46 27.05
N GLY A 192 -9.71 -1.71 28.37
CA GLY A 192 -10.95 -1.71 29.15
C GLY A 192 -11.56 -3.09 29.47
N SER A 193 -10.93 -4.20 29.07
CA SER A 193 -11.33 -5.52 29.58
C SER A 193 -10.95 -5.64 31.06
N ALA A 194 -11.95 -5.52 31.95
CA ALA A 194 -11.77 -5.56 33.39
C ALA A 194 -11.20 -6.93 33.83
N ILE A 195 -9.89 -6.97 34.09
CA ILE A 195 -9.29 -7.99 34.95
C ILE A 195 -9.64 -7.56 36.38
N SER A 196 -10.42 -8.39 37.08
CA SER A 196 -10.83 -8.15 38.46
C SER A 196 -9.65 -7.88 39.38
N ASN A 197 -9.70 -6.73 40.05
CA ASN A 197 -8.79 -6.28 41.10
C ASN A 197 -8.69 -7.29 42.26
N ALA A 198 -7.48 -7.78 42.53
CA ALA A 198 -6.95 -8.15 43.86
C ALA A 198 -5.54 -8.79 43.76
N SER A 199 -5.19 -9.38 42.62
CA SER A 199 -3.93 -10.12 42.43
C SER A 199 -2.84 -9.34 41.68
N GLY A 200 -3.23 -8.40 40.81
CA GLY A 200 -2.31 -7.64 39.96
C GLY A 200 -1.44 -6.62 40.72
N GLU A 201 -1.97 -5.94 41.74
CA GLU A 201 -1.18 -5.02 42.58
C GLU A 201 -0.17 -5.76 43.46
N ARG A 202 -0.54 -6.94 43.95
CA ARG A 202 0.35 -7.79 44.75
C ARG A 202 1.43 -8.43 43.88
N LEU A 203 1.08 -8.87 42.68
CA LEU A 203 2.02 -9.43 41.71
C LEU A 203 2.94 -8.35 41.14
N SER A 204 2.46 -7.13 40.86
CA SER A 204 3.31 -6.00 40.45
C SER A 204 4.22 -5.53 41.58
N GLN A 205 3.78 -5.52 42.84
CA GLN A 205 4.67 -5.25 44.00
C GLN A 205 5.68 -6.38 44.27
N LEU A 206 5.29 -7.65 44.06
CA LEU A 206 6.21 -8.81 44.15
C LEU A 206 7.18 -8.87 42.98
N LEU A 207 6.76 -8.51 41.76
CA LEU A 207 7.60 -8.39 40.58
C LEU A 207 8.55 -7.19 40.71
N LYS A 208 8.09 -6.06 41.27
CA LYS A 208 8.97 -4.92 41.60
C LYS A 208 10.07 -5.36 42.58
N LYS A 209 9.73 -6.14 43.62
CA LYS A 209 10.70 -6.75 44.55
C LYS A 209 11.57 -7.87 43.98
N LEU A 210 11.12 -8.59 42.96
CA LEU A 210 11.88 -9.66 42.30
C LEU A 210 12.81 -9.12 41.20
N PHE A 211 12.44 -8.01 40.55
CA PHE A 211 13.27 -7.28 39.57
C PHE A 211 14.17 -6.22 40.23
N GLU A 212 13.91 -5.82 41.48
CA GLU A 212 14.84 -5.07 42.33
C GLU A 212 16.11 -5.87 42.70
N THR A 213 16.19 -7.17 42.38
CA THR A 213 17.32 -8.03 42.77
C THR A 213 18.15 -8.58 41.61
N GLN A 214 18.28 -7.82 40.53
CA GLN A 214 19.46 -7.90 39.66
C GLN A 214 19.98 -6.48 39.39
N GLU A 215 20.51 -5.84 40.43
CA GLU A 215 21.46 -4.74 40.25
C GLU A 215 22.65 -5.32 39.47
N SER A 216 22.66 -5.09 38.15
CA SER A 216 23.90 -5.15 37.41
C SER A 216 24.84 -4.17 38.12
N GLY A 217 25.94 -4.65 38.70
CA GLY A 217 26.94 -3.76 39.31
C GLY A 217 27.55 -2.73 38.35
N ASP A 218 27.11 -2.71 37.09
CA ASP A 218 27.40 -1.68 36.10
C ASP A 218 26.49 -0.45 36.29
N LEU A 219 27.08 0.61 36.83
CA LEU A 219 26.43 1.90 37.05
C LEU A 219 25.90 2.55 35.77
N ASN A 220 26.53 2.27 34.61
CA ASN A 220 26.11 2.84 33.33
C ASN A 220 24.81 2.17 32.85
N GLU A 221 24.71 0.86 33.01
CA GLU A 221 23.47 0.11 32.74
C GLU A 221 22.32 0.60 33.64
N GLU A 222 22.58 0.82 34.93
CA GLU A 222 21.59 1.36 35.85
C GLU A 222 21.14 2.78 35.48
N LEU A 223 22.09 3.65 35.09
CA LEU A 223 21.81 5.03 34.70
C LEU A 223 20.97 5.07 33.42
N VAL A 224 21.36 4.31 32.39
CA VAL A 224 20.63 4.26 31.12
C VAL A 224 19.21 3.70 31.31
N LYS A 225 19.04 2.63 32.11
CA LYS A 225 17.72 2.09 32.43
C LYS A 225 16.86 3.09 33.21
N ALA A 226 17.42 3.74 34.23
CA ALA A 226 16.70 4.75 35.01
C ALA A 226 16.26 5.93 34.12
N ALA A 227 17.15 6.38 33.23
CA ALA A 227 16.89 7.43 32.26
C ALA A 227 15.80 7.03 31.24
N ALA A 228 15.84 5.80 30.72
CA ALA A 228 14.82 5.27 29.80
C ALA A 228 13.42 5.17 30.44
N ASN A 229 13.38 4.94 31.76
CA ASN A 229 12.12 4.73 32.51
C ASN A 229 11.53 6.01 33.09
N GLY A 230 12.21 7.14 32.98
CA GLY A 230 11.71 8.37 33.57
C GLY A 230 11.96 8.48 35.08
N ASP A 231 12.83 7.64 35.66
CA ASP A 231 13.08 7.63 37.11
C ASP A 231 14.05 8.74 37.52
N VAL A 232 13.49 9.95 37.65
CA VAL A 232 14.23 11.17 37.99
C VAL A 232 15.03 11.03 39.29
N ALA A 233 14.44 10.41 40.32
CA ALA A 233 15.08 10.28 41.63
C ALA A 233 16.28 9.32 41.56
N LYS A 234 16.13 8.17 40.89
CA LYS A 234 17.23 7.22 40.72
C LYS A 234 18.34 7.81 39.85
N VAL A 235 18.01 8.54 38.78
CA VAL A 235 19.01 9.25 37.97
C VAL A 235 19.77 10.27 38.82
N GLU A 236 19.07 11.08 39.62
CA GLU A 236 19.71 12.07 40.50
C GLU A 236 20.65 11.43 41.54
N ASP A 237 20.25 10.30 42.13
CA ASP A 237 21.09 9.57 43.08
C ASP A 237 22.29 8.88 42.42
N LEU A 238 22.12 8.33 41.22
CA LEU A 238 23.22 7.74 40.45
C LEU A 238 24.25 8.80 40.06
N LEU A 239 23.83 9.98 39.61
CA LEU A 239 24.71 11.09 39.22
C LEU A 239 25.53 11.68 40.38
N LYS A 240 25.16 11.42 41.65
CA LYS A 240 25.97 11.79 42.82
C LYS A 240 27.13 10.83 43.07
N ARG A 241 27.12 9.62 42.48
CA ARG A 241 28.19 8.64 42.67
C ARG A 241 29.42 9.09 41.87
N PRO A 242 30.62 9.14 42.47
CA PRO A 242 31.83 9.64 41.80
C PRO A 242 32.29 8.76 40.62
N ASP A 243 31.84 7.51 40.58
CA ASP A 243 32.27 6.50 39.61
C ASP A 243 31.35 6.42 38.38
N VAL A 244 30.27 7.20 38.37
CA VAL A 244 29.30 7.19 37.26
C VAL A 244 29.84 7.98 36.08
N ASP A 245 29.86 7.36 34.91
CA ASP A 245 30.10 8.06 33.66
C ASP A 245 28.75 8.53 33.10
N VAL A 246 28.50 9.84 33.11
CA VAL A 246 27.28 10.43 32.54
C VAL A 246 27.11 10.12 31.05
N ASN A 247 28.23 9.85 30.36
CA ASN A 247 28.27 9.45 28.95
C ASN A 247 28.41 7.93 28.77
N GLY A 248 28.33 7.18 29.87
CA GLY A 248 28.38 5.72 29.87
C GLY A 248 27.29 5.14 28.98
N GLN A 249 27.66 4.13 28.19
CA GLN A 249 26.76 3.50 27.24
C GLN A 249 26.32 2.12 27.74
N CYS A 250 25.03 1.83 27.59
CA CYS A 250 24.45 0.49 27.77
C CYS A 250 23.80 0.06 26.46
N ALA A 251 24.16 -1.13 25.97
CA ALA A 251 23.74 -1.62 24.66
C ALA A 251 24.00 -0.63 23.50
N GLY A 252 25.03 0.21 23.61
CA GLY A 252 25.40 1.22 22.61
C GLY A 252 24.67 2.56 22.72
N HIS A 253 23.85 2.77 23.76
CA HIS A 253 23.10 4.01 23.98
C HIS A 253 23.48 4.66 25.32
N THR A 254 23.58 5.98 25.32
CA THR A 254 23.74 6.83 26.51
C THR A 254 22.41 7.05 27.22
N ALA A 255 22.48 7.50 28.47
CA ALA A 255 21.30 7.90 29.24
C ALA A 255 20.55 9.05 28.55
N MET A 256 21.30 9.97 27.91
CA MET A 256 20.74 11.10 27.16
C MET A 256 19.91 10.63 25.96
N GLN A 257 20.43 9.69 25.16
CA GLN A 257 19.72 9.11 24.00
C GLN A 257 18.46 8.35 24.44
N ALA A 258 18.57 7.51 25.48
CA ALA A 258 17.43 6.72 25.98
C ALA A 258 16.30 7.59 26.55
N ALA A 259 16.65 8.65 27.31
CA ALA A 259 15.68 9.61 27.81
C ALA A 259 15.06 10.45 26.67
N SER A 260 15.86 10.78 25.64
CA SER A 260 15.40 11.56 24.49
C SER A 260 14.36 10.83 23.66
N GLN A 261 14.56 9.53 23.42
CA GLN A 261 13.59 8.69 22.69
C GLN A 261 12.25 8.55 23.42
N ASN A 262 12.27 8.61 24.75
CA ASN A 262 11.09 8.34 25.57
C ASN A 262 10.37 9.59 26.10
N GLY A 263 10.90 10.79 25.82
CA GLY A 263 10.23 12.05 26.17
C GLY A 263 10.53 12.56 27.58
N HIS A 264 11.57 12.05 28.24
CA HIS A 264 11.82 12.31 29.67
C HIS A 264 12.55 13.64 29.92
N VAL A 265 11.85 14.74 29.62
CA VAL A 265 12.37 16.13 29.66
C VAL A 265 13.12 16.48 30.95
N ASP A 266 12.64 16.05 32.12
CA ASP A 266 13.28 16.42 33.39
C ASP A 266 14.60 15.69 33.62
N ILE A 267 14.75 14.45 33.12
CA ILE A 267 16.03 13.76 33.10
C ILE A 267 17.01 14.46 32.16
N LEU A 268 16.57 14.91 30.99
CA LEU A 268 17.45 15.68 30.08
C LEU A 268 17.98 16.95 30.76
N LYS A 269 17.12 17.69 31.47
CA LYS A 269 17.53 18.88 32.22
C LYS A 269 18.53 18.54 33.34
N LEU A 270 18.43 17.36 33.96
CA LEU A 270 19.40 16.90 34.96
C LEU A 270 20.74 16.55 34.33
N LEU A 271 20.73 15.75 33.25
CA LEU A 271 21.94 15.34 32.53
C LEU A 271 22.71 16.54 31.95
N LEU A 272 22.00 17.53 31.39
CA LEU A 272 22.61 18.77 30.89
C LEU A 272 23.36 19.58 31.95
N LYS A 273 23.03 19.41 33.24
CA LYS A 273 23.77 20.05 34.35
C LYS A 273 25.08 19.32 34.69
N GLN A 274 25.27 18.10 34.21
CA GLN A 274 26.41 17.23 34.53
C GLN A 274 27.46 17.14 33.40
N ASN A 275 27.54 18.14 32.52
CA ASN A 275 28.49 18.17 31.40
C ASN A 275 28.39 16.93 30.47
N VAL A 276 27.16 16.45 30.25
CA VAL A 276 26.86 15.38 29.30
C VAL A 276 27.23 15.79 27.87
N ASP A 277 27.77 14.86 27.10
CA ASP A 277 27.99 15.02 25.67
C ASP A 277 26.68 14.80 24.92
N VAL A 278 26.05 15.89 24.52
CA VAL A 278 24.80 15.89 23.76
C VAL A 278 24.99 15.37 22.34
N GLU A 279 26.22 15.43 21.83
CA GLU A 279 26.59 15.03 20.46
C GLU A 279 27.12 13.59 20.39
N ALA A 280 27.07 12.83 21.49
CA ALA A 280 27.46 11.43 21.52
C ALA A 280 26.68 10.62 20.46
N GLU A 281 27.43 9.86 19.67
CA GLU A 281 26.90 9.01 18.60
C GLU A 281 26.79 7.56 19.06
N ASP A 282 25.70 6.89 18.69
CA ASP A 282 25.57 5.45 18.82
C ASP A 282 26.26 4.69 17.65
N LYS A 283 25.96 3.39 17.53
CA LYS A 283 26.53 2.55 16.47
C LYS A 283 26.07 2.92 15.06
N ASP A 284 24.95 3.59 14.90
CA ASP A 284 24.42 4.05 13.61
C ASP A 284 24.75 5.52 13.34
N GLY A 285 25.45 6.18 14.27
CA GLY A 285 25.76 7.60 14.20
C GLY A 285 24.59 8.47 14.65
N ASP A 286 23.56 7.88 15.25
CA ASP A 286 22.41 8.62 15.78
C ASP A 286 22.79 9.28 17.11
N ARG A 287 22.37 10.54 17.22
CA ARG A 287 22.57 11.40 18.40
C ARG A 287 21.26 11.57 19.15
N ALA A 288 21.29 12.16 20.34
CA ALA A 288 20.09 12.37 21.16
C ALA A 288 18.91 13.02 20.38
N VAL A 289 19.20 13.95 19.47
CA VAL A 289 18.19 14.59 18.61
C VAL A 289 17.56 13.63 17.59
N HIS A 290 18.30 12.64 17.07
CA HIS A 290 17.77 11.61 16.18
C HIS A 290 16.79 10.70 16.93
N HIS A 291 17.15 10.29 18.14
CA HIS A 291 16.28 9.52 19.03
C HIS A 291 15.01 10.28 19.42
N ALA A 292 15.12 11.58 19.72
CA ALA A 292 13.95 12.42 19.99
C ALA A 292 13.03 12.53 18.77
N ALA A 293 13.62 12.70 17.57
CA ALA A 293 12.85 12.74 16.33
C ALA A 293 12.22 11.39 15.98
N PHE A 294 12.84 10.28 16.37
CA PHE A 294 12.27 8.94 16.24
C PHE A 294 11.07 8.73 17.20
N GLY A 295 11.21 9.18 18.45
CA GLY A 295 10.23 9.00 19.53
C GLY A 295 9.01 9.93 19.49
N ASP A 296 8.88 10.82 18.50
CA ASP A 296 7.85 11.86 18.43
C ASP A 296 7.94 12.92 19.55
N GLU A 297 9.15 13.23 20.04
CA GLU A 297 9.36 14.00 21.25
C GLU A 297 9.76 15.47 20.97
N GLY A 298 8.81 16.28 20.49
CA GLY A 298 9.07 17.70 20.16
C GLY A 298 9.60 18.54 21.34
N ALA A 299 9.10 18.30 22.56
CA ALA A 299 9.57 19.01 23.76
C ALA A 299 11.02 18.67 24.12
N VAL A 300 11.45 17.43 23.84
CA VAL A 300 12.85 17.01 24.00
C VAL A 300 13.74 17.77 23.02
N ILE A 301 13.33 17.92 21.76
CA ILE A 301 14.09 18.65 20.74
C ILE A 301 14.32 20.10 21.17
N GLU A 302 13.32 20.75 21.77
CA GLU A 302 13.47 22.09 22.33
C GLU A 302 14.52 22.15 23.46
N VAL A 303 14.55 21.15 24.34
CA VAL A 303 15.57 21.07 25.42
C VAL A 303 16.96 20.82 24.85
N LEU A 304 17.08 19.91 23.87
CA LEU A 304 18.33 19.63 23.16
C LEU A 304 18.87 20.87 22.44
N HIS A 305 18.00 21.62 21.75
CA HIS A 305 18.36 22.86 21.09
C HIS A 305 18.91 23.90 22.08
N ARG A 306 18.27 24.07 23.24
CA ARG A 306 18.81 24.92 24.33
C ARG A 306 20.13 24.41 24.88
N GLY A 307 20.34 23.09 24.85
CA GLY A 307 21.60 22.42 25.16
C GLY A 307 22.66 22.55 24.07
N SER A 308 22.42 23.36 23.02
CA SER A 308 23.31 23.56 21.86
C SER A 308 23.52 22.31 20.99
N ALA A 309 22.54 21.40 20.96
CA ALA A 309 22.56 20.26 20.05
C ALA A 309 22.50 20.70 18.57
N ASP A 310 23.27 20.02 17.71
CA ASP A 310 23.19 20.23 16.26
C ASP A 310 21.94 19.54 15.68
N LEU A 311 20.89 20.31 15.43
CA LEU A 311 19.66 19.79 14.83
C LEU A 311 19.80 19.42 13.34
N ASN A 312 20.92 19.78 12.69
CA ASN A 312 21.27 19.38 11.33
C ASN A 312 22.29 18.22 11.30
N ALA A 313 22.56 17.61 12.45
CA ALA A 313 23.42 16.44 12.57
C ALA A 313 23.04 15.36 11.56
N ARG A 314 24.03 14.63 11.04
CA ARG A 314 23.84 13.56 10.06
C ARG A 314 24.44 12.27 10.59
N ASN A 315 23.61 11.24 10.70
CA ASN A 315 24.06 9.90 11.10
C ASN A 315 24.88 9.21 9.99
N LYS A 316 25.23 7.92 10.16
CA LYS A 316 26.04 7.18 9.16
C LYS A 316 25.34 7.00 7.81
N ARG A 317 24.01 6.99 7.80
CA ARG A 317 23.17 7.03 6.58
C ARG A 317 22.98 8.45 6.06
N ARG A 318 23.71 9.41 6.61
CA ARG A 318 23.63 10.84 6.29
C ARG A 318 22.25 11.45 6.55
N GLN A 319 21.37 10.76 7.27
CA GLN A 319 20.03 11.23 7.60
C GLN A 319 20.10 12.25 8.74
N THR A 320 19.30 13.30 8.63
CA THR A 320 19.10 14.26 9.71
C THR A 320 17.92 13.87 10.59
N PRO A 321 17.74 14.47 11.79
CA PRO A 321 16.54 14.27 12.59
C PRO A 321 15.26 14.60 11.82
N LEU A 322 15.33 15.57 10.90
CA LEU A 322 14.21 15.91 10.02
C LEU A 322 13.84 14.76 9.07
N HIS A 323 14.82 14.04 8.50
CA HIS A 323 14.52 12.84 7.69
C HIS A 323 13.82 11.77 8.52
N ILE A 324 14.27 11.53 9.76
CA ILE A 324 13.65 10.52 10.65
C ILE A 324 12.20 10.92 10.95
N ALA A 325 11.97 12.16 11.37
CA ALA A 325 10.63 12.68 11.66
C ALA A 325 9.70 12.60 10.43
N VAL A 326 10.21 12.96 9.25
CA VAL A 326 9.46 12.87 7.99
C VAL A 326 9.21 11.42 7.60
N ASN A 327 10.12 10.48 7.86
CA ASN A 327 9.94 9.04 7.60
C ASN A 327 9.05 8.33 8.61
N LYS A 328 8.89 8.87 9.83
CA LYS A 328 7.97 8.36 10.86
C LYS A 328 6.59 9.03 10.86
N GLY A 329 6.48 10.24 10.32
CA GLY A 329 5.22 10.95 10.11
C GLY A 329 4.87 11.92 11.23
N HIS A 330 5.89 12.29 12.00
CA HIS A 330 5.78 13.06 13.21
C HIS A 330 5.68 14.54 12.85
N LEU A 331 4.50 14.96 12.37
CA LEU A 331 4.25 16.32 11.86
C LEU A 331 4.65 17.40 12.86
N GLN A 332 4.39 17.19 14.16
CA GLN A 332 4.72 18.19 15.18
C GLN A 332 6.23 18.28 15.44
N VAL A 333 6.95 17.16 15.40
CA VAL A 333 8.41 17.15 15.42
C VAL A 333 8.99 17.87 14.20
N VAL A 334 8.45 17.62 13.00
CA VAL A 334 8.86 18.31 11.77
C VAL A 334 8.73 19.83 11.93
N LYS A 335 7.57 20.31 12.39
CA LYS A 335 7.36 21.75 12.66
C LYS A 335 8.35 22.29 13.66
N THR A 336 8.55 21.58 14.78
CA THR A 336 9.46 22.00 15.84
C THR A 336 10.91 22.13 15.35
N LEU A 337 11.39 21.17 14.56
CA LEU A 337 12.74 21.23 13.96
C LEU A 337 12.88 22.42 13.02
N LEU A 338 11.89 22.67 12.16
CA LEU A 338 11.90 23.78 11.20
C LEU A 338 11.79 25.14 11.89
N ASP A 339 10.98 25.25 12.95
CA ASP A 339 10.84 26.47 13.77
C ASP A 339 12.16 26.85 14.47
N PHE A 340 13.01 25.86 14.79
CA PHE A 340 14.36 26.08 15.31
C PHE A 340 15.43 26.24 14.21
N GLY A 341 15.04 26.41 12.95
CA GLY A 341 15.95 26.75 11.86
C GLY A 341 16.73 25.57 11.27
N CYS A 342 16.24 24.33 11.43
CA CYS A 342 16.78 23.19 10.68
C CYS A 342 16.73 23.44 9.17
N HIS A 343 17.78 23.04 8.46
CA HIS A 343 17.82 23.19 7.02
C HIS A 343 16.91 22.13 6.35
N PRO A 344 15.87 22.53 5.59
CA PRO A 344 14.83 21.62 5.11
C PRO A 344 15.25 20.73 3.95
N SER A 345 16.47 20.92 3.41
CA SER A 345 16.90 20.27 2.15
C SER A 345 18.28 19.63 2.19
N LEU A 346 18.79 19.29 3.38
CA LEU A 346 19.98 18.44 3.47
C LEU A 346 19.65 17.07 2.88
N GLN A 347 20.55 16.49 2.11
CA GLN A 347 20.34 15.17 1.50
C GLN A 347 20.73 14.05 2.46
N ASP A 348 20.30 12.81 2.24
CA ASP A 348 20.78 11.61 2.94
C ASP A 348 21.90 10.90 2.14
N SER A 349 22.11 9.59 2.33
CA SER A 349 23.09 8.80 1.57
C SER A 349 22.64 8.50 0.13
N GLU A 350 21.33 8.45 -0.11
CA GLU A 350 20.73 8.23 -1.43
C GLU A 350 20.56 9.54 -2.21
N GLY A 351 20.95 10.67 -1.60
CA GLY A 351 20.73 11.99 -2.16
C GLY A 351 19.31 12.49 -1.96
N ASP A 352 18.45 11.74 -1.26
CA ASP A 352 17.08 12.15 -0.99
C ASP A 352 17.07 13.28 0.04
N THR A 353 16.27 14.31 -0.20
CA THR A 353 15.97 15.35 0.80
C THR A 353 14.73 14.95 1.61
N PRO A 354 14.42 15.60 2.75
CA PRO A 354 13.18 15.33 3.47
C PRO A 354 11.92 15.49 2.58
N LEU A 355 11.99 16.34 1.55
CA LEU A 355 10.91 16.48 0.58
C LEU A 355 10.72 15.19 -0.27
N HIS A 356 11.80 14.51 -0.67
CA HIS A 356 11.73 13.22 -1.36
C HIS A 356 11.11 12.12 -0.48
N ASP A 357 11.48 12.10 0.80
CA ASP A 357 10.93 11.18 1.80
C ASP A 357 9.42 11.39 1.98
N ALA A 358 8.98 12.64 2.14
CA ALA A 358 7.56 12.98 2.29
C ALA A 358 6.73 12.50 1.08
N ILE A 359 7.25 12.68 -0.14
CA ILE A 359 6.61 12.19 -1.37
C ILE A 359 6.53 10.68 -1.39
N SER A 360 7.63 9.99 -1.06
CA SER A 360 7.69 8.51 -1.04
C SER A 360 6.77 7.90 0.01
N LYS A 361 6.61 8.56 1.16
CA LYS A 361 5.73 8.13 2.26
C LYS A 361 4.29 8.64 2.13
N LYS A 362 3.97 9.39 1.05
CA LYS A 362 2.64 9.99 0.79
C LYS A 362 2.14 10.87 1.96
N ARG A 363 3.02 11.71 2.50
CA ARG A 363 2.74 12.60 3.64
C ARG A 363 2.54 14.04 3.17
N ASP A 364 1.36 14.31 2.63
CA ASP A 364 1.05 15.58 1.98
C ASP A 364 1.02 16.78 2.96
N ASP A 365 0.68 16.54 4.23
CA ASP A 365 0.70 17.51 5.32
C ASP A 365 2.13 17.95 5.65
N ILE A 366 3.04 17.00 5.81
CA ILE A 366 4.47 17.24 6.04
C ILE A 366 5.11 17.89 4.80
N LEU A 367 4.74 17.44 3.60
CA LEU A 367 5.18 18.02 2.34
C LEU A 367 4.88 19.52 2.29
N ALA A 368 3.66 19.92 2.65
CA ALA A 368 3.27 21.33 2.68
C ALA A 368 4.11 22.15 3.67
N VAL A 369 4.33 21.61 4.88
CA VAL A 369 5.15 22.26 5.91
C VAL A 369 6.61 22.43 5.46
N LEU A 370 7.21 21.42 4.83
CA LEU A 370 8.56 21.51 4.30
C LEU A 370 8.69 22.61 3.24
N LEU A 371 7.71 22.72 2.33
CA LEU A 371 7.69 23.76 1.29
C LEU A 371 7.48 25.16 1.89
N GLU A 372 6.65 25.28 2.92
CA GLU A 372 6.45 26.55 3.66
C GLU A 372 7.73 27.00 4.38
N ALA A 373 8.53 26.04 4.87
CA ALA A 373 9.85 26.30 5.44
C ALA A 373 10.96 26.52 4.39
N GLY A 374 10.63 26.57 3.10
CA GLY A 374 11.58 26.88 2.03
C GLY A 374 12.38 25.68 1.52
N ALA A 375 11.86 24.45 1.62
CA ALA A 375 12.49 23.29 1.01
C ALA A 375 12.70 23.47 -0.51
N ASP A 376 13.92 23.21 -0.97
CA ASP A 376 14.27 23.32 -2.38
C ASP A 376 13.76 22.12 -3.18
N VAL A 377 12.82 22.39 -4.09
CA VAL A 377 12.20 21.41 -5.00
C VAL A 377 13.12 20.97 -6.14
N THR A 378 14.21 21.69 -6.39
CA THR A 378 15.11 21.48 -7.54
C THR A 378 16.28 20.55 -7.23
N ILE A 379 16.60 20.31 -5.95
CA ILE A 379 17.67 19.39 -5.55
C ILE A 379 17.35 17.99 -6.05
N THR A 380 18.32 17.38 -6.72
CA THR A 380 18.22 16.03 -7.27
C THR A 380 18.87 14.99 -6.37
N ASN A 381 18.25 13.84 -6.20
CA ASN A 381 18.87 12.68 -5.56
C ASN A 381 19.95 12.01 -6.42
N ASN A 382 20.59 10.95 -5.93
CA ASN A 382 21.67 10.25 -6.64
C ASN A 382 21.23 9.64 -7.98
N ASN A 383 19.92 9.50 -8.19
CA ASN A 383 19.33 9.01 -9.44
C ASN A 383 18.88 10.16 -10.38
N GLY A 384 19.20 11.41 -10.04
CA GLY A 384 18.86 12.60 -10.82
C GLY A 384 17.41 13.08 -10.66
N PHE A 385 16.61 12.49 -9.76
CA PHE A 385 15.22 12.93 -9.56
C PHE A 385 15.17 14.12 -8.63
N ASN A 386 14.53 15.21 -9.08
CA ASN A 386 14.07 16.28 -8.20
C ASN A 386 12.67 15.94 -7.64
N ALA A 387 12.08 16.83 -6.84
CA ALA A 387 10.79 16.57 -6.20
C ALA A 387 9.65 16.28 -7.20
N LEU A 388 9.58 17.05 -8.30
CA LEU A 388 8.57 16.82 -9.35
C LEU A 388 8.80 15.50 -10.08
N HIS A 389 10.06 15.18 -10.40
CA HIS A 389 10.43 13.91 -11.01
C HIS A 389 10.05 12.73 -10.12
N HIS A 390 10.28 12.82 -8.81
CA HIS A 390 9.97 11.76 -7.86
C HIS A 390 8.45 11.58 -7.67
N ALA A 391 7.71 12.69 -7.55
CA ALA A 391 6.24 12.64 -7.49
C ALA A 391 5.64 12.05 -8.76
N ALA A 392 6.23 12.36 -9.92
CA ALA A 392 5.81 11.80 -11.20
C ALA A 392 6.15 10.31 -11.34
N LEU A 393 7.33 9.88 -10.89
CA LEU A 393 7.72 8.47 -10.89
C LEU A 393 6.80 7.63 -9.99
N ARG A 394 6.49 8.14 -8.79
CA ARG A 394 5.64 7.46 -7.80
C ARG A 394 4.15 7.51 -8.12
N GLY A 395 3.73 8.34 -9.07
CA GLY A 395 2.31 8.53 -9.39
C GLY A 395 1.53 9.10 -8.22
N ASN A 396 2.06 10.14 -7.55
CA ASN A 396 1.41 10.79 -6.42
C ASN A 396 0.76 12.13 -6.86
N PRO A 397 -0.56 12.15 -7.18
CA PRO A 397 -1.23 13.35 -7.67
C PRO A 397 -1.38 14.43 -6.60
N SER A 398 -1.51 14.02 -5.33
CA SER A 398 -1.67 14.95 -4.21
C SER A 398 -0.39 15.76 -3.99
N ALA A 399 0.75 15.07 -3.88
CA ALA A 399 2.06 15.72 -3.81
C ALA A 399 2.33 16.59 -5.04
N MET A 400 2.01 16.10 -6.25
CA MET A 400 2.17 16.87 -7.48
C MET A 400 1.35 18.18 -7.43
N ARG A 401 0.10 18.14 -6.97
CA ARG A 401 -0.76 19.32 -6.85
C ARG A 401 -0.16 20.36 -5.88
N VAL A 402 0.33 19.91 -4.73
CA VAL A 402 0.95 20.78 -3.73
C VAL A 402 2.23 21.39 -4.29
N LEU A 403 3.12 20.58 -4.88
CA LEU A 403 4.37 21.05 -5.51
C LEU A 403 4.09 22.11 -6.57
N LEU A 404 3.20 21.83 -7.53
CA LEU A 404 2.82 22.77 -8.60
C LEU A 404 2.24 24.09 -8.06
N SER A 405 1.52 24.05 -6.92
CA SER A 405 0.97 25.26 -6.29
C SER A 405 2.01 26.11 -5.55
N LYS A 406 3.17 25.53 -5.23
CA LYS A 406 4.23 26.15 -4.43
C LYS A 406 5.56 26.27 -5.19
N LEU A 407 5.56 26.02 -6.50
CA LEU A 407 6.78 26.18 -7.30
C LEU A 407 7.27 27.63 -7.25
N PRO A 408 8.55 27.88 -6.93
CA PRO A 408 9.09 29.23 -6.94
C PRO A 408 9.14 29.80 -8.37
N ARG A 409 9.24 28.93 -9.38
CA ARG A 409 9.38 29.26 -10.80
C ARG A 409 8.62 28.24 -11.66
N PRO A 410 7.72 28.67 -12.57
CA PRO A 410 6.93 27.75 -13.38
C PRO A 410 7.75 26.80 -14.29
N TRP A 411 8.90 27.26 -14.80
CA TRP A 411 9.72 26.47 -15.73
C TRP A 411 10.43 25.27 -15.10
N ILE A 412 10.40 25.12 -13.77
CA ILE A 412 10.93 23.93 -13.08
C ILE A 412 10.19 22.65 -13.53
N VAL A 413 8.93 22.77 -13.96
CA VAL A 413 8.13 21.68 -14.53
C VAL A 413 8.81 21.01 -15.72
N ASP A 414 9.59 21.77 -16.48
CA ASP A 414 10.25 21.37 -17.71
C ASP A 414 11.73 21.01 -17.51
N GLU A 415 12.23 21.05 -16.27
CA GLU A 415 13.60 20.62 -15.98
C GLU A 415 13.79 19.15 -16.34
N LYS A 416 14.97 18.85 -16.87
CA LYS A 416 15.36 17.51 -17.27
C LYS A 416 16.28 16.94 -16.22
N LYS A 417 16.10 15.67 -15.87
CA LYS A 417 17.15 14.89 -15.19
C LYS A 417 18.27 14.52 -16.17
N ASP A 418 19.31 13.86 -15.66
CA ASP A 418 20.55 13.57 -16.40
C ASP A 418 20.36 12.84 -17.74
N ASP A 419 19.36 11.96 -17.85
CA ASP A 419 19.01 11.25 -19.09
C ASP A 419 18.00 12.02 -19.98
N GLY A 420 17.76 13.29 -19.68
CA GLY A 420 16.90 14.18 -20.44
C GLY A 420 15.40 14.05 -20.16
N TYR A 421 14.97 13.17 -19.25
CA TYR A 421 13.55 13.03 -18.91
C TYR A 421 13.06 14.19 -18.05
N THR A 422 11.88 14.70 -18.37
CA THR A 422 11.11 15.61 -17.50
C THR A 422 10.08 14.84 -16.67
N ALA A 423 9.41 15.51 -15.72
CA ALA A 423 8.33 14.90 -14.94
C ALA A 423 7.20 14.34 -15.84
N LEU A 424 6.88 15.03 -16.94
CA LEU A 424 5.85 14.57 -17.88
C LEU A 424 6.26 13.28 -18.61
N HIS A 425 7.55 13.11 -18.93
CA HIS A 425 8.04 11.85 -19.50
C HIS A 425 7.85 10.68 -18.53
N LEU A 426 8.16 10.89 -17.24
CA LEU A 426 8.04 9.85 -16.21
C LEU A 426 6.58 9.46 -15.96
N ALA A 427 5.68 10.44 -15.88
CA ALA A 427 4.24 10.21 -15.75
C ALA A 427 3.69 9.47 -16.99
N ALA A 428 4.11 9.88 -18.18
CA ALA A 428 3.74 9.24 -19.43
C ALA A 428 4.22 7.79 -19.53
N LEU A 429 5.48 7.51 -19.18
CA LEU A 429 6.06 6.16 -19.23
C LEU A 429 5.36 5.17 -18.28
N ASN A 430 4.97 5.64 -17.09
CA ASN A 430 4.42 4.80 -16.02
C ASN A 430 2.88 4.78 -15.94
N ASN A 431 2.18 5.37 -16.92
CA ASN A 431 0.72 5.45 -16.98
C ASN A 431 0.06 6.23 -15.81
N HIS A 432 0.74 7.22 -15.26
CA HIS A 432 0.21 8.04 -14.18
C HIS A 432 -0.66 9.17 -14.73
N VAL A 433 -1.86 8.83 -15.21
CA VAL A 433 -2.77 9.73 -15.94
C VAL A 433 -3.06 11.02 -15.17
N GLU A 434 -3.47 10.93 -13.91
CA GLU A 434 -3.81 12.11 -13.11
C GLU A 434 -2.61 13.05 -12.90
N VAL A 435 -1.40 12.49 -12.72
CA VAL A 435 -0.18 13.30 -12.64
C VAL A 435 0.11 13.98 -13.97
N ALA A 436 -0.03 13.26 -15.09
CA ALA A 436 0.13 13.83 -16.41
C ALA A 436 -0.87 14.97 -16.66
N GLU A 437 -2.15 14.80 -16.25
CA GLU A 437 -3.16 15.86 -16.34
C GLU A 437 -2.77 17.09 -15.52
N LEU A 438 -2.27 16.91 -14.30
CA LEU A 438 -1.79 18.02 -13.47
C LEU A 438 -0.60 18.73 -14.10
N LEU A 439 0.39 17.99 -14.60
CA LEU A 439 1.56 18.57 -15.26
C LEU A 439 1.17 19.37 -16.51
N VAL A 440 0.24 18.85 -17.33
CA VAL A 440 -0.23 19.50 -18.55
C VAL A 440 -1.08 20.74 -18.24
N HIS A 441 -2.08 20.63 -17.36
CA HIS A 441 -3.07 21.68 -17.16
C HIS A 441 -2.72 22.68 -16.07
N GLN A 442 -2.13 22.23 -14.95
CA GLN A 442 -1.74 23.10 -13.85
C GLN A 442 -0.27 23.51 -13.95
N GLY A 443 0.61 22.58 -14.33
CA GLY A 443 2.04 22.84 -14.51
C GLY A 443 2.37 23.53 -15.84
N ASN A 444 1.42 23.54 -16.79
CA ASN A 444 1.60 24.10 -18.13
C ASN A 444 2.86 23.56 -18.83
N ALA A 445 3.13 22.26 -18.63
CA ALA A 445 4.33 21.56 -19.09
C ALA A 445 4.47 21.63 -20.62
N ASN A 446 5.70 21.80 -21.10
CA ASN A 446 5.99 21.71 -22.52
C ASN A 446 5.98 20.25 -22.99
N LEU A 447 4.98 19.93 -23.83
CA LEU A 447 4.70 18.57 -24.31
C LEU A 447 5.74 18.02 -25.29
N ASP A 448 6.52 18.92 -25.90
CA ASP A 448 7.40 18.62 -27.04
C ASP A 448 8.88 18.45 -26.61
N ILE A 449 9.17 18.53 -25.32
CA ILE A 449 10.53 18.34 -24.83
C ILE A 449 11.02 16.93 -25.17
N GLN A 450 12.25 16.83 -25.65
CA GLN A 450 12.90 15.57 -26.00
C GLN A 450 13.96 15.15 -24.97
N ASN A 451 13.96 13.87 -24.60
CA ASN A 451 15.02 13.25 -23.78
C ASN A 451 16.31 12.97 -24.59
N VAL A 452 17.31 12.31 -24.00
CA VAL A 452 18.57 11.98 -24.71
C VAL A 452 18.39 11.06 -25.93
N ASN A 453 17.32 10.26 -25.96
CA ASN A 453 16.92 9.46 -27.13
C ASN A 453 16.08 10.24 -28.14
N GLN A 454 15.97 11.57 -27.98
CA GLN A 454 15.10 12.44 -28.76
C GLN A 454 13.61 12.08 -28.67
N GLN A 455 13.19 11.31 -27.65
CA GLN A 455 11.80 10.94 -27.46
C GLN A 455 11.07 12.01 -26.67
N THR A 456 9.83 12.32 -27.06
CA THR A 456 8.90 13.14 -26.26
C THR A 456 8.05 12.27 -25.34
N ALA A 457 7.31 12.88 -24.41
CA ALA A 457 6.35 12.15 -23.57
C ALA A 457 5.30 11.37 -24.40
N LEU A 458 4.92 11.89 -25.57
CA LEU A 458 4.01 11.21 -26.49
C LEU A 458 4.62 9.93 -27.07
N HIS A 459 5.92 9.92 -27.39
CA HIS A 459 6.60 8.70 -27.85
C HIS A 459 6.49 7.59 -26.79
N LEU A 460 6.83 7.92 -25.54
CA LEU A 460 6.83 6.95 -24.43
C LEU A 460 5.41 6.43 -24.13
N ALA A 461 4.41 7.30 -24.16
CA ALA A 461 3.01 6.90 -23.97
C ALA A 461 2.53 5.96 -25.09
N VAL A 462 2.96 6.18 -26.33
CA VAL A 462 2.61 5.33 -27.47
C VAL A 462 3.34 3.99 -27.42
N GLU A 463 4.65 3.99 -27.16
CA GLU A 463 5.48 2.79 -27.00
C GLU A 463 4.87 1.83 -25.95
N ARG A 464 4.38 2.40 -24.84
CA ARG A 464 3.73 1.64 -23.76
C ARG A 464 2.23 1.45 -23.91
N GLN A 465 1.64 1.96 -25.00
CA GLN A 465 0.21 1.85 -25.32
C GLN A 465 -0.73 2.47 -24.26
N HIS A 466 -0.28 3.51 -23.58
CA HIS A 466 -1.04 4.24 -22.55
C HIS A 466 -2.06 5.18 -23.20
N THR A 467 -3.14 4.60 -23.72
CA THR A 467 -4.15 5.29 -24.54
C THR A 467 -4.71 6.57 -23.93
N GLN A 468 -4.92 6.62 -22.61
CA GLN A 468 -5.45 7.80 -21.93
C GLN A 468 -4.45 8.97 -21.95
N ILE A 469 -3.16 8.69 -21.71
CA ILE A 469 -2.10 9.70 -21.78
C ILE A 469 -1.89 10.15 -23.23
N VAL A 470 -1.91 9.24 -24.20
CA VAL A 470 -1.86 9.60 -25.62
C VAL A 470 -2.99 10.58 -25.96
N ARG A 471 -4.23 10.29 -25.53
CA ARG A 471 -5.38 11.17 -25.76
C ARG A 471 -5.22 12.53 -25.08
N LEU A 472 -4.74 12.54 -23.84
CA LEU A 472 -4.46 13.77 -23.10
C LEU A 472 -3.46 14.66 -23.85
N LEU A 473 -2.29 14.12 -24.20
CA LEU A 473 -1.22 14.87 -24.87
C LEU A 473 -1.65 15.40 -26.23
N VAL A 474 -2.35 14.57 -27.04
CA VAL A 474 -2.86 14.99 -28.35
C VAL A 474 -3.90 16.10 -28.22
N ARG A 475 -4.84 15.99 -27.27
CA ARG A 475 -5.86 17.02 -27.02
C ARG A 475 -5.26 18.31 -26.48
N ALA A 476 -4.17 18.21 -25.72
CA ALA A 476 -3.40 19.34 -25.22
C ALA A 476 -2.50 19.99 -26.27
N GLY A 477 -2.46 19.45 -27.50
CA GLY A 477 -1.76 20.05 -28.63
C GLY A 477 -0.31 19.63 -28.80
N ALA A 478 0.10 18.46 -28.29
CA ALA A 478 1.43 17.90 -28.54
C ALA A 478 1.69 17.74 -30.05
N LYS A 479 2.92 18.03 -30.50
CA LYS A 479 3.30 17.79 -31.90
C LYS A 479 3.42 16.29 -32.16
N LEU A 480 2.70 15.83 -33.18
CA LEU A 480 2.56 14.41 -33.50
C LEU A 480 3.69 13.87 -34.38
N ASP A 481 4.53 14.76 -34.91
CA ASP A 481 5.49 14.47 -35.99
C ASP A 481 6.95 14.72 -35.57
N ILE A 482 7.20 14.98 -34.28
CA ILE A 482 8.56 15.05 -33.75
C ILE A 482 9.21 13.67 -33.92
N GLN A 483 10.43 13.64 -34.44
CA GLN A 483 11.18 12.41 -34.67
C GLN A 483 12.12 12.13 -33.50
N ASP A 484 12.22 10.85 -33.12
CA ASP A 484 13.20 10.37 -32.15
C ASP A 484 14.61 10.16 -32.76
N LYS A 485 15.51 9.54 -31.98
CA LYS A 485 16.89 9.29 -32.42
C LYS A 485 16.99 8.40 -33.65
N ASP A 486 16.00 7.57 -33.93
CA ASP A 486 15.93 6.67 -35.08
C ASP A 486 15.16 7.29 -36.25
N GLY A 487 14.66 8.52 -36.06
CA GLY A 487 13.82 9.22 -37.03
C GLY A 487 12.35 8.78 -36.96
N ASP A 488 11.98 7.94 -36.00
CA ASP A 488 10.62 7.45 -35.85
C ASP A 488 9.75 8.53 -35.19
N THR A 489 8.56 8.76 -35.74
CA THR A 489 7.51 9.57 -35.08
C THR A 489 6.67 8.66 -34.17
N PRO A 490 5.84 9.20 -33.26
CA PRO A 490 4.90 8.40 -32.48
C PRO A 490 4.03 7.48 -33.35
N LEU A 491 3.68 7.90 -34.58
CA LEU A 491 2.93 7.06 -35.51
C LEU A 491 3.75 5.87 -36.04
N HIS A 492 5.05 6.05 -36.29
CA HIS A 492 5.95 4.94 -36.61
C HIS A 492 5.97 3.92 -35.45
N GLU A 493 6.07 4.41 -34.21
CA GLU A 493 6.16 3.55 -33.03
C GLU A 493 4.87 2.75 -32.80
N ALA A 494 3.71 3.38 -32.96
CA ALA A 494 2.41 2.71 -32.89
C ALA A 494 2.29 1.56 -33.91
N LEU A 495 2.72 1.78 -35.15
CA LEU A 495 2.65 0.78 -36.22
C LEU A 495 3.72 -0.29 -36.09
N ARG A 496 4.92 0.07 -35.63
CA ARG A 496 5.99 -0.88 -35.30
C ARG A 496 5.52 -1.87 -34.23
N HIS A 497 4.94 -1.37 -33.13
CA HIS A 497 4.37 -2.21 -32.08
C HIS A 497 3.24 -3.11 -32.59
N HIS A 498 2.34 -2.56 -33.41
CA HIS A 498 1.28 -3.35 -34.03
C HIS A 498 1.84 -4.52 -34.86
N THR A 499 2.82 -4.26 -35.72
CA THR A 499 3.44 -5.26 -36.58
C THR A 499 4.21 -6.31 -35.80
N LEU A 500 4.99 -5.92 -34.80
CA LEU A 500 5.69 -6.86 -33.94
C LEU A 500 4.72 -7.74 -33.14
N SER A 501 3.62 -7.18 -32.65
CA SER A 501 2.57 -7.94 -31.96
C SER A 501 1.92 -8.99 -32.89
N GLN A 502 1.67 -8.65 -34.16
CA GLN A 502 1.17 -9.60 -35.15
C GLN A 502 2.18 -10.72 -35.44
N LEU A 503 3.47 -10.39 -35.62
CA LEU A 503 4.51 -11.36 -35.92
C LEU A 503 4.72 -12.37 -34.77
N ARG A 504 4.75 -11.89 -33.51
CA ARG A 504 4.84 -12.78 -32.34
C ARG A 504 3.70 -13.78 -32.29
N GLN A 505 2.47 -13.33 -32.56
CA GLN A 505 1.31 -14.23 -32.58
C GLN A 505 1.38 -15.28 -33.68
N LEU A 506 1.87 -14.93 -34.86
CA LEU A 506 2.06 -15.88 -35.96
C LEU A 506 3.11 -16.95 -35.59
N GLN A 507 4.14 -16.56 -34.85
CA GLN A 507 5.16 -17.46 -34.34
C GLN A 507 4.63 -18.37 -33.23
N ASP A 508 3.90 -17.81 -32.26
CA ASP A 508 3.24 -18.57 -31.18
C ASP A 508 2.25 -19.60 -31.72
N MET A 509 1.53 -19.30 -32.81
CA MET A 509 0.63 -20.24 -33.48
C MET A 509 1.36 -21.32 -34.29
N GLN A 510 2.58 -21.04 -34.78
CA GLN A 510 3.42 -22.04 -35.45
C GLN A 510 4.12 -22.99 -34.48
N ASP A 511 4.46 -22.54 -33.27
CA ASP A 511 5.13 -23.36 -32.26
C ASP A 511 4.16 -24.34 -31.57
N VAL A 512 2.87 -24.01 -31.46
CA VAL A 512 1.83 -24.95 -31.00
C VAL A 512 1.61 -26.10 -32.01
N GLY A 513 1.87 -25.87 -33.30
CA GLY A 513 1.75 -26.88 -34.36
C GLY A 513 2.96 -27.81 -34.50
N LYS A 514 4.03 -27.61 -33.71
CA LYS A 514 5.27 -28.41 -33.78
C LYS A 514 5.52 -29.29 -32.55
N VAL A 515 4.65 -29.26 -31.54
CA VAL A 515 4.74 -30.15 -30.36
C VAL A 515 4.02 -31.47 -30.64
N ASP A 516 4.46 -32.19 -31.66
CA ASP A 516 4.17 -33.61 -31.87
C ASP A 516 5.43 -34.22 -32.50
N THR A 517 6.50 -34.35 -31.71
CA THR A 517 7.48 -35.44 -31.73
C THR A 517 8.70 -35.11 -30.88
N ALA A 518 9.08 -36.09 -30.04
CA ALA A 518 10.33 -36.22 -29.30
C ALA A 518 10.59 -35.24 -28.12
N TRP A 519 10.33 -35.78 -26.94
CA TRP A 519 10.82 -35.39 -25.63
C TRP A 519 12.35 -35.42 -25.54
N GLU A 520 12.98 -34.32 -25.09
CA GLU A 520 14.21 -34.34 -24.29
C GLU A 520 14.21 -33.16 -23.28
N PRO A 521 14.54 -33.38 -22.00
CA PRO A 521 14.43 -32.34 -20.97
C PRO A 521 15.80 -31.72 -20.69
N SER A 522 15.99 -30.44 -21.02
CA SER A 522 16.88 -29.51 -20.27
C SER A 522 16.98 -28.13 -20.94
N LYS A 523 16.09 -27.21 -20.55
CA LYS A 523 16.34 -25.79 -20.18
C LYS A 523 15.07 -24.96 -20.40
N ASN A 524 14.67 -24.27 -19.33
CA ASN A 524 13.62 -23.26 -19.21
C ASN A 524 12.18 -23.75 -19.38
N THR A 525 11.35 -23.55 -18.34
CA THR A 525 10.01 -22.91 -18.39
C THR A 525 9.35 -23.06 -17.04
N LEU A 526 9.39 -22.01 -16.20
CA LEU A 526 8.38 -21.73 -15.19
C LEU A 526 8.35 -20.22 -14.93
N ILE A 527 7.61 -19.49 -15.76
CA ILE A 527 6.87 -18.31 -15.29
C ILE A 527 5.45 -18.47 -15.84
N MET A 528 4.56 -18.89 -14.94
CA MET A 528 3.14 -19.12 -15.17
C MET A 528 2.42 -17.82 -15.53
N GLY A 529 1.60 -17.93 -16.58
CA GLY A 529 0.25 -17.38 -16.72
C GLY A 529 -0.19 -16.21 -15.82
N LEU A 530 -0.20 -15.02 -16.41
CA LEU A 530 -1.25 -14.02 -16.19
C LEU A 530 -1.72 -13.55 -17.58
N GLY A 531 -3.00 -13.79 -17.88
CA GLY A 531 -3.56 -13.59 -19.20
C GLY A 531 -3.94 -12.14 -19.50
N THR A 532 -3.52 -11.64 -20.66
CA THR A 532 -4.01 -10.41 -21.30
C THR A 532 -4.21 -10.59 -22.82
N GLN A 533 -4.66 -11.75 -23.30
CA GLN A 533 -4.66 -12.06 -24.75
C GLN A 533 -5.78 -11.41 -25.60
N GLY A 534 -6.53 -10.42 -25.09
CA GLY A 534 -7.64 -9.76 -25.82
C GLY A 534 -7.51 -8.25 -26.04
N ALA A 535 -6.71 -7.53 -25.26
CA ALA A 535 -6.70 -6.06 -25.23
C ALA A 535 -5.67 -5.42 -26.18
N GLU A 536 -4.49 -6.04 -26.33
CA GLU A 536 -3.34 -5.45 -27.05
C GLU A 536 -3.58 -5.27 -28.56
N LYS A 537 -4.41 -6.13 -29.18
CA LYS A 537 -4.71 -6.06 -30.62
C LYS A 537 -5.41 -4.75 -31.02
N LYS A 538 -6.16 -4.16 -30.09
CA LYS A 538 -6.97 -2.96 -30.35
C LYS A 538 -6.22 -1.67 -30.00
N SER A 539 -5.33 -1.69 -29.00
CA SER A 539 -4.67 -0.48 -28.50
C SER A 539 -3.71 0.12 -29.52
N ALA A 540 -2.75 -0.63 -30.08
CA ALA A 540 -1.75 -0.07 -31.00
C ALA A 540 -2.39 0.45 -32.31
N ALA A 541 -3.28 -0.33 -32.93
CA ALA A 541 -3.98 0.09 -34.15
C ALA A 541 -4.94 1.27 -33.90
N SER A 542 -5.62 1.30 -32.75
CA SER A 542 -6.48 2.44 -32.38
C SER A 542 -5.67 3.70 -32.10
N ILE A 543 -4.51 3.59 -31.46
CA ILE A 543 -3.57 4.71 -31.25
C ILE A 543 -3.09 5.23 -32.62
N ALA A 544 -2.66 4.35 -33.54
CA ALA A 544 -2.24 4.77 -34.88
C ALA A 544 -3.36 5.49 -35.64
N CYS A 545 -4.58 4.93 -35.64
CA CYS A 545 -5.75 5.57 -36.24
C CYS A 545 -6.07 6.92 -35.57
N PHE A 546 -5.95 7.00 -34.25
CA PHE A 546 -6.21 8.22 -33.48
C PHE A 546 -5.18 9.31 -33.79
N LEU A 547 -3.89 8.98 -33.86
CA LEU A 547 -2.83 9.92 -34.26
C LEU A 547 -3.06 10.41 -35.70
N ALA A 548 -3.35 9.51 -36.65
CA ALA A 548 -3.63 9.87 -38.04
C ALA A 548 -4.88 10.76 -38.17
N ALA A 549 -5.96 10.44 -37.44
CA ALA A 549 -7.17 11.26 -37.40
C ALA A 549 -6.93 12.65 -36.78
N ASN A 550 -5.95 12.77 -35.88
CA ASN A 550 -5.52 14.04 -35.31
C ASN A 550 -4.40 14.71 -36.12
N GLY A 551 -4.09 14.22 -37.32
CA GLY A 551 -3.24 14.88 -38.31
C GLY A 551 -1.75 14.55 -38.22
N ALA A 552 -1.39 13.40 -37.64
CA ALA A 552 -0.03 12.87 -37.80
C ALA A 552 0.25 12.61 -39.29
N ASP A 553 1.45 12.94 -39.74
CA ASP A 553 1.89 12.79 -41.12
C ASP A 553 2.28 11.33 -41.41
N LEU A 554 1.68 10.79 -42.47
CA LEU A 554 1.90 9.42 -42.94
C LEU A 554 3.10 9.30 -43.90
N SER A 555 3.73 10.42 -44.26
CA SER A 555 4.78 10.50 -45.30
C SER A 555 6.18 10.71 -44.75
N ILE A 556 6.33 11.12 -43.48
CA ILE A 556 7.62 11.32 -42.83
C ILE A 556 8.42 10.03 -42.88
N ARG A 557 9.69 10.11 -43.31
CA ARG A 557 10.58 8.95 -43.36
C ARG A 557 11.54 8.98 -42.19
N ASN A 558 11.66 7.84 -41.52
CA ASN A 558 12.69 7.63 -40.49
C ASN A 558 14.09 7.49 -41.11
N LYS A 559 15.12 7.29 -40.27
CA LYS A 559 16.52 7.16 -40.74
C LYS A 559 16.76 5.93 -41.61
N LYS A 560 15.87 4.94 -41.57
CA LYS A 560 15.88 3.76 -42.47
C LYS A 560 15.16 4.02 -43.79
N GLY A 561 14.67 5.24 -44.01
CA GLY A 561 13.91 5.63 -45.19
C GLY A 561 12.49 5.07 -45.22
N GLN A 562 11.98 4.52 -44.11
CA GLN A 562 10.63 3.95 -44.03
C GLN A 562 9.65 5.03 -43.55
N SER A 563 8.50 5.12 -44.21
CA SER A 563 7.33 5.87 -43.73
C SER A 563 6.50 5.03 -42.74
N PRO A 564 5.58 5.63 -41.96
CA PRO A 564 4.70 4.86 -41.09
C PRO A 564 3.91 3.78 -41.86
N LEU A 565 3.48 4.09 -43.09
CA LEU A 565 2.75 3.14 -43.94
C LEU A 565 3.63 1.95 -44.38
N ASP A 566 4.94 2.14 -44.55
CA ASP A 566 5.87 1.05 -44.86
C ASP A 566 6.00 0.05 -43.70
N LEU A 567 5.64 0.47 -42.47
CA LEU A 567 5.63 -0.38 -41.28
C LEU A 567 4.28 -1.08 -41.04
N CYS A 568 3.25 -0.81 -41.85
CA CYS A 568 1.90 -1.36 -41.69
C CYS A 568 1.63 -2.49 -42.70
N PRO A 569 1.70 -3.77 -42.29
CA PRO A 569 1.50 -4.91 -43.19
C PRO A 569 0.02 -5.15 -43.53
N ASP A 570 -0.93 -4.63 -42.72
CA ASP A 570 -2.36 -4.84 -42.90
C ASP A 570 -2.97 -3.85 -43.91
N PRO A 571 -3.45 -4.31 -45.09
CA PRO A 571 -4.04 -3.45 -46.10
C PRO A 571 -5.32 -2.73 -45.65
N SER A 572 -6.06 -3.31 -44.70
CA SER A 572 -7.29 -2.72 -44.16
C SER A 572 -6.98 -1.54 -43.22
N LEU A 573 -5.96 -1.69 -42.38
CA LEU A 573 -5.46 -0.63 -41.51
C LEU A 573 -4.83 0.51 -42.31
N CYS A 574 -4.02 0.20 -43.35
CA CYS A 574 -3.49 1.20 -44.28
C CYS A 574 -4.60 2.06 -44.91
N LYS A 575 -5.69 1.43 -45.36
CA LYS A 575 -6.85 2.15 -45.92
C LYS A 575 -7.54 3.02 -44.88
N ALA A 576 -7.68 2.53 -43.64
CA ALA A 576 -8.25 3.29 -42.54
C ALA A 576 -7.40 4.52 -42.20
N LEU A 577 -6.08 4.37 -42.07
CA LEU A 577 -5.15 5.48 -41.81
C LEU A 577 -5.19 6.54 -42.91
N ALA A 578 -5.15 6.10 -44.17
CA ALA A 578 -5.23 7.00 -45.32
C ALA A 578 -6.57 7.74 -45.40
N LYS A 579 -7.68 7.08 -45.01
CA LYS A 579 -9.00 7.71 -44.93
C LYS A 579 -9.05 8.75 -43.81
N CYS A 580 -8.63 8.40 -42.60
CA CYS A 580 -8.60 9.30 -41.44
C CYS A 580 -7.75 10.55 -41.70
N HIS A 581 -6.60 10.40 -42.36
CA HIS A 581 -5.75 11.53 -42.71
C HIS A 581 -6.38 12.43 -43.79
N LYS A 582 -7.01 11.85 -44.82
CA LYS A 582 -7.69 12.61 -45.89
C LYS A 582 -8.89 13.43 -45.39
N GLU A 583 -9.67 12.90 -44.45
CA GLU A 583 -10.86 13.59 -43.90
C GLU A 583 -10.48 14.89 -43.16
N LYS A 584 -9.28 14.97 -42.58
CA LYS A 584 -8.75 16.20 -41.96
C LYS A 584 -8.15 17.16 -42.99
N VAL A 585 -7.37 16.65 -43.95
CA VAL A 585 -6.73 17.47 -45.02
C VAL A 585 -7.77 18.09 -45.97
N SER A 586 -8.92 17.44 -46.19
CA SER A 586 -9.99 17.95 -47.05
C SER A 586 -10.91 18.99 -46.38
N GLY A 587 -10.69 19.34 -45.10
CA GLY A 587 -11.52 20.30 -44.39
C GLY A 587 -12.98 19.87 -44.17
N GLN A 588 -13.33 18.60 -44.44
CA GLN A 588 -14.67 18.03 -44.18
C GLN A 588 -14.79 17.43 -42.77
N VAL A 589 -14.09 18.02 -41.81
CA VAL A 589 -14.47 17.99 -40.40
C VAL A 589 -14.78 19.42 -40.04
N GLY A 590 -16.07 19.75 -39.96
CA GLY A 590 -16.51 21.06 -39.53
C GLY A 590 -15.77 21.46 -38.25
N SER A 591 -15.15 22.63 -38.29
CA SER A 591 -14.82 23.35 -37.07
C SER A 591 -16.08 23.39 -36.20
N ARG A 592 -16.09 22.63 -35.10
CA ARG A 592 -16.82 23.08 -33.93
C ARG A 592 -15.80 23.75 -33.02
N SER A 593 -15.35 24.92 -33.45
CA SER A 593 -15.14 26.03 -32.51
C SER A 593 -16.51 26.34 -31.88
N PRO A 594 -16.57 26.69 -30.59
CA PRO A 594 -17.83 26.81 -29.86
C PRO A 594 -18.61 28.01 -30.40
N SER A 595 -19.63 27.74 -31.21
CA SER A 595 -20.60 28.74 -31.61
C SER A 595 -22.00 28.13 -31.52
N MET A 596 -22.69 28.60 -30.48
CA MET A 596 -24.14 28.68 -30.29
C MET A 596 -24.99 27.61 -30.99
N ILE A 597 -25.31 26.54 -30.26
CA ILE A 597 -26.40 25.62 -30.62
C ILE A 597 -27.53 25.86 -29.62
N ASN A 598 -28.69 26.22 -30.17
CA ASN A 598 -30.01 26.41 -29.57
C ASN A 598 -30.24 25.81 -28.15
N ASN A 599 -30.69 26.67 -27.23
CA ASN A 599 -31.07 26.39 -25.84
C ASN A 599 -32.00 25.17 -25.63
N ASP A 600 -32.74 24.71 -26.66
CA ASP A 600 -33.68 23.59 -26.50
C ASP A 600 -33.01 22.20 -26.47
N SER A 601 -31.79 22.04 -27.00
CA SER A 601 -31.10 20.74 -27.02
C SER A 601 -30.36 20.41 -25.71
N GLU A 602 -29.88 21.42 -24.98
CA GLU A 602 -29.19 21.21 -23.69
C GLU A 602 -30.15 20.79 -22.59
N THR A 603 -31.39 21.32 -22.58
CA THR A 603 -32.43 20.93 -21.60
C THR A 603 -32.86 19.46 -21.70
N LEU A 604 -32.70 18.85 -22.87
CA LEU A 604 -33.02 17.44 -23.09
C LEU A 604 -31.90 16.49 -22.62
N GLU A 605 -30.69 16.99 -22.38
CA GLU A 605 -29.58 16.21 -21.83
C GLU A 605 -29.57 16.22 -20.29
N GLU A 606 -30.21 17.18 -19.62
CA GLU A 606 -30.24 17.31 -18.16
C GLU A 606 -31.26 16.40 -17.49
N CYS A 607 -30.91 15.81 -16.34
CA CYS A 607 -31.78 14.96 -15.54
C CYS A 607 -33.06 15.69 -15.14
N MET A 608 -34.23 15.14 -15.49
CA MET A 608 -35.53 15.76 -15.18
C MET A 608 -35.87 15.81 -13.67
N VAL A 609 -35.01 15.28 -12.80
CA VAL A 609 -35.22 15.24 -11.35
C VAL A 609 -34.33 16.23 -10.62
N CYS A 610 -33.02 16.24 -10.90
CA CYS A 610 -32.07 17.10 -10.21
C CYS A 610 -31.60 18.30 -11.04
N SER A 611 -31.80 18.28 -12.37
CA SER A 611 -31.23 19.25 -13.33
C SER A 611 -29.70 19.40 -13.33
N ASP A 612 -28.99 18.86 -12.32
CA ASP A 612 -27.54 19.03 -12.15
C ASP A 612 -26.68 18.04 -12.94
N MET A 613 -27.24 16.90 -13.33
CA MET A 613 -26.50 15.80 -13.98
C MET A 613 -27.13 15.40 -15.29
N LYS A 614 -26.34 14.87 -16.23
CA LYS A 614 -26.87 14.38 -17.51
C LYS A 614 -27.73 13.13 -17.33
N ARG A 615 -28.73 12.98 -18.20
CA ARG A 615 -29.51 11.75 -18.35
C ARG A 615 -28.61 10.62 -18.85
N ASP A 616 -28.55 9.52 -18.13
CA ASP A 616 -27.68 8.38 -18.45
C ASP A 616 -28.33 7.03 -18.12
N THR A 617 -29.63 7.01 -17.79
CA THR A 617 -30.34 5.78 -17.41
C THR A 617 -31.48 5.48 -18.35
N LEU A 618 -31.42 4.31 -18.99
CA LEU A 618 -32.45 3.76 -19.87
C LEU A 618 -33.50 2.99 -19.05
N PHE A 619 -34.78 3.30 -19.25
CA PHE A 619 -35.90 2.62 -18.59
C PHE A 619 -36.56 1.56 -19.48
N GLY A 620 -36.58 0.30 -19.03
CA GLY A 620 -37.37 -0.76 -19.64
C GLY A 620 -38.78 -0.87 -19.04
N PRO A 621 -39.81 -1.18 -19.85
CA PRO A 621 -39.75 -1.59 -21.26
C PRO A 621 -39.77 -0.42 -22.27
N CYS A 622 -40.07 0.80 -21.82
CA CYS A 622 -40.38 1.92 -22.72
C CYS A 622 -39.22 2.48 -23.56
N GLY A 623 -37.96 2.20 -23.20
CA GLY A 623 -36.77 2.67 -23.92
C GLY A 623 -36.45 4.16 -23.76
N HIS A 624 -37.10 4.86 -22.81
CA HIS A 624 -36.88 6.27 -22.55
C HIS A 624 -35.71 6.52 -21.60
N ILE A 625 -35.11 7.71 -21.71
CA ILE A 625 -34.01 8.19 -20.87
C ILE A 625 -34.42 9.54 -20.28
N ALA A 626 -34.72 9.54 -18.97
CA ALA A 626 -35.28 10.70 -18.28
C ALA A 626 -34.44 11.20 -17.11
N THR A 627 -33.55 10.37 -16.56
CA THR A 627 -32.83 10.66 -15.31
C THR A 627 -31.36 10.28 -15.38
N CYS A 628 -30.57 10.87 -14.48
CA CYS A 628 -29.25 10.35 -14.12
C CYS A 628 -29.36 9.09 -13.25
N SER A 629 -28.26 8.36 -13.15
CA SER A 629 -28.14 7.09 -12.43
C SER A 629 -28.43 7.22 -10.93
N LEU A 630 -28.09 8.37 -10.33
CA LEU A 630 -28.37 8.67 -8.92
C LEU A 630 -29.86 8.94 -8.64
N CYS A 631 -30.57 9.55 -9.59
CA CYS A 631 -31.99 9.89 -9.43
C CYS A 631 -32.93 8.75 -9.85
N SER A 632 -32.47 7.87 -10.75
CA SER A 632 -33.25 6.77 -11.31
C SER A 632 -33.94 5.83 -10.30
N PRO A 633 -33.37 5.52 -9.10
CA PRO A 633 -34.00 4.61 -8.14
C PRO A 633 -35.30 5.18 -7.53
N ARG A 634 -35.46 6.52 -7.53
CA ARG A 634 -36.62 7.21 -6.95
C ARG A 634 -37.83 7.26 -7.91
N VAL A 635 -37.63 6.93 -9.18
CA VAL A 635 -38.66 7.03 -10.23
C VAL A 635 -39.34 5.69 -10.47
N LYS A 636 -40.64 5.58 -10.11
CA LYS A 636 -41.45 4.35 -10.27
C LYS A 636 -42.21 4.27 -11.60
N LYS A 637 -42.50 5.42 -12.22
CA LYS A 637 -43.14 5.54 -13.55
C LYS A 637 -42.30 6.47 -14.42
N CYS A 638 -42.11 6.14 -15.69
CA CYS A 638 -41.33 6.92 -16.64
C CYS A 638 -41.87 8.35 -16.70
N LEU A 639 -40.98 9.34 -16.58
CA LEU A 639 -41.40 10.75 -16.53
C LEU A 639 -41.94 11.24 -17.88
N ILE A 640 -41.54 10.59 -18.98
CA ILE A 640 -41.95 10.90 -20.35
C ILE A 640 -43.30 10.22 -20.69
N CYS A 641 -43.38 8.88 -20.67
CA CYS A 641 -44.58 8.14 -21.11
C CYS A 641 -45.52 7.67 -19.99
N LYS A 642 -45.17 7.89 -18.72
CA LYS A 642 -45.92 7.44 -17.52
C LYS A 642 -46.07 5.93 -17.33
N GLU A 643 -45.42 5.12 -18.17
CA GLU A 643 -45.36 3.67 -18.03
C GLU A 643 -44.56 3.23 -16.79
N GLN A 644 -44.89 2.08 -16.21
CA GLN A 644 -44.19 1.56 -15.01
C GLN A 644 -42.77 1.12 -15.36
N VAL A 645 -41.78 1.59 -14.58
CA VAL A 645 -40.35 1.25 -14.81
C VAL A 645 -40.05 -0.12 -14.22
N GLN A 646 -39.71 -1.08 -15.09
CA GLN A 646 -39.39 -2.45 -14.72
C GLN A 646 -37.88 -2.70 -14.62
N SER A 647 -37.08 -2.09 -15.51
CA SER A 647 -35.62 -2.18 -15.49
C SER A 647 -34.96 -0.82 -15.65
N ARG A 648 -33.74 -0.69 -15.10
CA ARG A 648 -32.91 0.51 -15.15
C ARG A 648 -31.51 0.11 -15.59
N THR A 649 -31.08 0.59 -16.74
CA THR A 649 -29.77 0.27 -17.29
C THR A 649 -28.98 1.56 -17.45
N LYS A 650 -27.83 1.65 -16.80
CA LYS A 650 -26.91 2.77 -16.99
C LYS A 650 -26.31 2.69 -18.39
N ILE A 651 -26.31 3.81 -19.10
CA ILE A 651 -25.76 3.95 -20.43
C ILE A 651 -24.25 4.13 -20.29
N GLU A 652 -23.53 3.14 -20.75
CA GLU A 652 -22.08 3.10 -20.72
C GLU A 652 -21.49 3.60 -22.05
N GLU A 653 -20.17 3.50 -22.18
CA GLU A 653 -19.48 3.81 -23.42
C GLU A 653 -19.88 2.84 -24.54
N CYS A 654 -19.73 3.30 -25.79
CA CYS A 654 -19.95 2.47 -26.95
C CYS A 654 -19.02 1.26 -26.91
N VAL A 655 -19.57 0.05 -26.88
CA VAL A 655 -18.79 -1.19 -26.77
C VAL A 655 -17.97 -1.52 -28.04
N VAL A 656 -18.16 -0.74 -29.11
CA VAL A 656 -17.48 -0.91 -30.39
C VAL A 656 -16.24 -0.03 -30.49
N CYS A 657 -16.36 1.28 -30.19
CA CYS A 657 -15.25 2.22 -30.28
C CYS A 657 -14.64 2.61 -28.94
N SER A 658 -15.34 2.40 -27.83
CA SER A 658 -14.95 2.84 -26.47
C SER A 658 -14.53 4.32 -26.41
N ASP A 659 -15.10 5.14 -27.29
CA ASP A 659 -14.67 6.54 -27.54
C ASP A 659 -15.80 7.56 -27.30
N LYS A 660 -17.05 7.15 -27.54
CA LYS A 660 -18.26 7.96 -27.32
C LYS A 660 -19.25 7.19 -26.47
N LYS A 661 -20.10 7.88 -25.69
CA LYS A 661 -21.24 7.23 -25.01
C LYS A 661 -22.12 6.49 -26.02
N ALA A 662 -22.65 5.35 -25.61
CA ALA A 662 -23.69 4.71 -26.40
C ALA A 662 -24.89 5.66 -26.51
N ALA A 663 -25.41 5.83 -27.72
CA ALA A 663 -26.40 6.85 -28.03
C ALA A 663 -27.51 6.34 -28.96
N VAL A 664 -27.50 5.05 -29.31
CA VAL A 664 -28.51 4.46 -30.20
C VAL A 664 -29.13 3.24 -29.54
N LEU A 665 -30.45 3.27 -29.38
CA LEU A 665 -31.26 2.17 -28.90
C LEU A 665 -31.62 1.26 -30.07
N PHE A 666 -31.32 -0.03 -29.95
CA PHE A 666 -31.66 -1.04 -30.96
C PHE A 666 -32.98 -1.71 -30.64
N GLN A 667 -33.87 -1.79 -31.63
CA GLN A 667 -35.11 -2.58 -31.56
C GLN A 667 -35.00 -3.82 -32.45
N PRO A 668 -35.59 -4.96 -32.05
CA PRO A 668 -36.49 -5.13 -30.90
C PRO A 668 -35.79 -5.38 -29.55
N CYS A 669 -34.47 -5.52 -29.50
CA CYS A 669 -33.78 -6.02 -28.30
C CYS A 669 -33.65 -5.03 -27.12
N GLY A 670 -33.90 -3.74 -27.32
CA GLY A 670 -33.88 -2.72 -26.27
C GLY A 670 -32.50 -2.34 -25.74
N HIS A 671 -31.40 -2.75 -26.39
CA HIS A 671 -30.04 -2.43 -25.95
C HIS A 671 -29.54 -1.10 -26.53
N MET A 672 -28.89 -0.28 -25.69
CA MET A 672 -28.16 0.92 -26.12
C MET A 672 -26.66 0.70 -25.88
N CYS A 673 -25.96 0.17 -26.88
CA CYS A 673 -24.57 -0.27 -26.76
C CYS A 673 -23.60 0.38 -27.77
N ALA A 674 -24.12 1.17 -28.71
CA ALA A 674 -23.31 1.79 -29.76
C ALA A 674 -23.54 3.30 -29.84
N CYS A 675 -22.49 4.06 -30.17
CA CYS A 675 -22.62 5.45 -30.57
C CYS A 675 -23.20 5.53 -32.00
N GLU A 676 -23.65 6.72 -32.43
CA GLU A 676 -24.30 6.92 -33.73
C GLU A 676 -23.47 6.39 -34.91
N ASN A 677 -22.17 6.69 -34.93
CA ASN A 677 -21.26 6.27 -36.00
C ASN A 677 -21.04 4.74 -36.03
N CYS A 678 -20.95 4.09 -34.87
CA CYS A 678 -20.78 2.64 -34.82
C CYS A 678 -22.10 1.93 -35.13
N ALA A 679 -23.21 2.47 -34.67
CA ALA A 679 -24.55 1.90 -34.85
C ALA A 679 -24.98 1.82 -36.32
N SER A 680 -24.60 2.81 -37.14
CA SER A 680 -24.92 2.84 -38.58
C SER A 680 -24.28 1.67 -39.34
N LEU A 681 -23.16 1.13 -38.86
CA LEU A 681 -22.43 0.01 -39.47
C LEU A 681 -22.93 -1.37 -38.98
N MET A 682 -23.83 -1.41 -37.99
CA MET A 682 -24.23 -2.65 -37.33
C MET A 682 -25.55 -3.23 -37.86
N LYS A 683 -25.53 -4.47 -38.35
CA LYS A 683 -26.75 -5.23 -38.74
C LYS A 683 -27.31 -6.11 -37.62
N LYS A 684 -26.50 -6.44 -36.60
CA LYS A 684 -26.87 -7.24 -35.43
C LYS A 684 -26.35 -6.58 -34.16
N CYS A 685 -27.12 -6.68 -33.07
CA CYS A 685 -26.72 -6.20 -31.75
C CYS A 685 -25.51 -7.01 -31.26
N VAL A 686 -24.47 -6.33 -30.80
CA VAL A 686 -23.24 -6.98 -30.30
C VAL A 686 -23.44 -7.69 -28.95
N GLN A 687 -24.41 -7.23 -28.14
CA GLN A 687 -24.70 -7.82 -26.83
C GLN A 687 -25.55 -9.09 -26.93
N CYS A 688 -26.66 -9.07 -27.69
CA CYS A 688 -27.60 -10.19 -27.75
C CYS A 688 -27.67 -10.90 -29.11
N ARG A 689 -26.90 -10.45 -30.12
CA ARG A 689 -26.88 -11.00 -31.50
C ARG A 689 -28.20 -10.90 -32.27
N ALA A 690 -29.25 -10.31 -31.71
CA ALA A 690 -30.50 -10.02 -32.41
C ALA A 690 -30.28 -9.11 -33.62
N VAL A 691 -31.08 -9.29 -34.68
CA VAL A 691 -31.05 -8.43 -35.87
C VAL A 691 -31.57 -7.04 -35.47
N VAL A 692 -30.87 -6.00 -35.92
CA VAL A 692 -31.27 -4.60 -35.65
C VAL A 692 -32.27 -4.17 -36.72
N GLU A 693 -33.54 -4.10 -36.33
CA GLU A 693 -34.63 -3.69 -37.22
C GLU A 693 -34.78 -2.17 -37.25
N ARG A 694 -34.70 -1.53 -36.08
CA ARG A 694 -34.79 -0.07 -35.95
C ARG A 694 -33.74 0.49 -35.00
N ARG A 695 -33.23 1.67 -35.35
CA ARG A 695 -32.25 2.44 -34.57
C ARG A 695 -32.93 3.73 -34.10
N VAL A 696 -33.02 3.91 -32.78
CA VAL A 696 -33.65 5.07 -32.16
C VAL A 696 -32.54 5.92 -31.55
N PRO A 697 -32.29 7.15 -32.05
CA PRO A 697 -31.27 8.04 -31.49
C PRO A 697 -31.60 8.50 -30.07
N PHE A 698 -30.55 8.82 -29.31
CA PHE A 698 -30.61 9.25 -27.91
C PHE A 698 -31.61 10.39 -27.68
N ILE A 699 -31.64 11.37 -28.58
CA ILE A 699 -32.54 12.53 -28.46
C ILE A 699 -34.02 12.12 -28.49
N MET A 700 -34.39 11.11 -29.28
CA MET A 700 -35.76 10.59 -29.31
C MET A 700 -36.08 9.80 -28.05
N CYS A 701 -35.12 9.04 -27.52
CA CYS A 701 -35.24 8.39 -26.22
C CYS A 701 -35.42 9.39 -25.07
N CYS A 702 -34.95 10.63 -25.22
CA CYS A 702 -35.14 11.72 -24.26
C CYS A 702 -36.47 12.47 -24.43
N GLY A 703 -37.33 12.07 -25.37
CA GLY A 703 -38.61 12.72 -25.66
C GLY A 703 -38.55 13.86 -26.67
N GLY A 704 -37.40 14.05 -27.35
CA GLY A 704 -37.27 15.01 -28.45
C GLY A 704 -38.02 14.57 -29.71
N LYS A 705 -38.52 15.54 -30.48
CA LYS A 705 -39.12 15.27 -31.81
C LYS A 705 -37.99 15.13 -32.83
N GLY A 706 -37.92 14.01 -33.54
CA GLY A 706 -36.95 13.83 -34.63
C GLY A 706 -37.28 14.72 -35.82
N THR A 707 -36.26 15.22 -36.52
CA THR A 707 -36.40 15.67 -37.90
C THR A 707 -36.56 14.42 -38.77
N GLU A 708 -37.78 14.16 -39.23
CA GLU A 708 -38.02 13.14 -40.25
C GLU A 708 -37.37 13.61 -41.56
N ASP A 709 -36.22 13.04 -41.92
CA ASP A 709 -35.83 12.94 -43.32
C ASP A 709 -36.77 11.92 -43.97
N THR A 710 -37.86 12.42 -44.55
CA THR A 710 -38.65 11.69 -45.52
C THR A 710 -37.80 11.48 -46.77
N THR A 711 -37.21 10.29 -46.90
CA THR A 711 -36.88 9.73 -48.21
C THR A 711 -37.74 8.50 -48.43
N ASP A 712 -39.01 8.74 -48.74
CA ASP A 712 -39.77 7.86 -49.64
C ASP A 712 -39.33 8.19 -51.06
N ASP A 713 -38.69 7.24 -51.73
CA ASP A 713 -39.04 6.76 -53.08
C ASP A 713 -37.88 5.94 -53.71
N ILE A 714 -38.19 4.64 -53.88
CA ILE A 714 -37.75 3.65 -54.90
C ILE A 714 -36.24 3.39 -55.09
#